data_AF-A0AAW2D7Z6-F1
#
_entry.id   AF-A0AAW2D7Z6-F1
#
_cell.length_a   1.000
_cell.length_b   1.000
_cell.length_c   1.000
_cell.angle_alpha   90.00
_cell.angle_beta   90.00
_cell.angle_gamma   90.00
#
_symmetry.space_group_name_H-M   'P 1'
#
loop_
_entity.id
_entity.type
_entity.pdbx_description
1 polymer ?
#
loop_
_entity_poly.entity_id
_entity_poly.type
_entity_poly.pdbx_seq_one_letter_code
_entity_poly.pdbx_strand_id
1 'polypeptide(L)'
;MAKPKEDFSLKQTKPNISGSKNTTGPLRPHDLVEQMQFMFVKILKAKDLVGPDGPDTCDPYVEIILGNCKGTTKIFEKKSSPEWNQVFAFKKERIQTTTLETVVRDKLNEVSHEMIGKVKFNIGDVPMRVQPDSPLAPQWYTLEDKNGVKLGAGELMLSVWMGTQADEAFSEAWISDAAESAGTAYTRSKIYHSPRLWYLRVNVIQGQDLVLRDKNRKNPEIFVRGTLGNLVLRSRSSPNKNENPMWNEDMMFVAAEPFEEPLVLSVEDKLNPNKEESVCLGRVVIPLQNVMKRVDNAPASARWYNLERPEIAGENKEQKEVNFASKLNARISLDGGYHVLDEATNYSSDLRSTVKLLWRPNIGLLELGILNATGLPVMKGKEKRTDAYCVAKYASKWVRTRTILDSLAPQWNEQFSWDVYDLCTVLTIGVFDNGHIQAGDMAGKAFHPRIGKVRIRLSTLESNRIYTYSYPLVVLQSSGVKKMGEIQLAVRFSCASLFDTLQNYTQPLLPKMHYLNPLSVYQLDSLRHQAAFITSLRLSRAEPPLRKEIVDYMLDVGSNMWSIRRAKANYDRILDLLSGIFALIKWFEQIRNWKSPAATMAFYFLFLVVVFVPKLTLSTFFLVLFLVGVWRCIKRPRHPPHLDAKLSHVDTTNEEELDEEFDPLPSKKTGEVLKRRYDRLRGIAGRMQVVLGDFATQGERVQSLLSWRDPRATMIFVCFCLVACFVTYVTPFRYVLILSMTYVLRHPRFRVGFPSVVQNFLRRLPARTDSML
;
A
#
# COMPACT_ATOMS: atom_id res chain seq x y z
N MET A 1 36.40 -1.66 -21.08
CA MET A 1 35.43 -2.78 -21.02
C MET A 1 34.06 -2.20 -20.68
N ALA A 2 33.06 -2.35 -21.56
CA ALA A 2 31.69 -1.93 -21.23
C ALA A 2 31.18 -2.80 -20.07
N LYS A 3 30.62 -2.19 -19.01
CA LYS A 3 29.95 -2.94 -17.94
C LYS A 3 28.90 -3.88 -18.59
N PRO A 4 28.82 -5.15 -18.17
CA PRO A 4 27.79 -6.06 -18.69
C PRO A 4 26.42 -5.43 -18.47
N LYS A 5 25.58 -5.41 -19.51
CA LYS A 5 24.21 -4.91 -19.40
C LYS A 5 23.45 -5.77 -18.41
N GLU A 6 23.00 -5.19 -17.30
CA GLU A 6 22.17 -5.87 -16.32
C GLU A 6 20.81 -6.24 -16.93
N ASP A 7 20.40 -7.50 -16.78
CA ASP A 7 19.12 -7.99 -17.28
C ASP A 7 18.00 -7.72 -16.27
N PHE A 8 17.04 -6.88 -16.66
CA PHE A 8 15.86 -6.50 -15.88
C PHE A 8 14.59 -7.24 -16.34
N SER A 9 14.71 -8.31 -17.14
CA SER A 9 13.56 -9.07 -17.60
C SER A 9 12.95 -9.96 -16.50
N LEU A 10 11.64 -10.16 -16.61
CA LEU A 10 10.90 -11.08 -15.76
C LEU A 10 11.16 -12.53 -16.18
N LYS A 11 11.47 -13.40 -15.22
CA LYS A 11 11.77 -14.81 -15.49
C LYS A 11 10.69 -15.71 -14.92
N GLN A 12 10.12 -16.59 -15.74
CA GLN A 12 9.16 -17.58 -15.25
C GLN A 12 9.89 -18.65 -14.43
N THR A 13 9.38 -18.94 -13.24
CA THR A 13 9.94 -19.96 -12.34
C THR A 13 9.02 -21.18 -12.25
N LYS A 14 9.57 -22.32 -11.85
CA LYS A 14 8.82 -23.56 -11.56
C LYS A 14 9.14 -24.06 -10.15
N PRO A 15 8.73 -23.32 -9.10
CA PRO A 15 8.96 -23.73 -7.72
C PRO A 15 8.19 -25.03 -7.41
N ASN A 16 8.64 -25.79 -6.42
CA ASN A 16 8.00 -27.05 -6.02
C ASN A 16 6.79 -26.80 -5.11
N ILE A 17 5.78 -26.13 -5.67
CA ILE A 17 4.54 -25.79 -4.97
C ILE A 17 3.47 -26.84 -5.25
N SER A 18 2.68 -27.19 -4.22
CA SER A 18 1.63 -28.21 -4.34
C SER A 18 0.52 -27.78 -5.32
N GLY A 19 0.25 -26.48 -5.44
CA GLY A 19 -0.76 -25.93 -6.35
C GLY A 19 -0.44 -26.08 -7.84
N SER A 20 0.81 -26.35 -8.22
CA SER A 20 1.22 -26.57 -9.63
C SER A 20 0.93 -28.00 -10.10
N LYS A 21 0.77 -28.95 -9.17
CA LYS A 21 0.41 -30.34 -9.49
C LYS A 21 -1.11 -30.38 -9.69
N ASN A 22 -1.57 -30.51 -10.94
CA ASN A 22 -2.99 -30.67 -11.32
C ASN A 22 -3.70 -31.72 -10.45
N THR A 23 -4.18 -31.32 -9.28
CA THR A 23 -4.95 -32.16 -8.38
C THR A 23 -6.34 -31.55 -8.35
N THR A 24 -7.30 -32.27 -8.91
CA THR A 24 -8.74 -32.01 -8.92
C THR A 24 -9.38 -32.09 -7.51
N GLY A 25 -8.61 -31.77 -6.46
CA GLY A 25 -9.05 -31.76 -5.07
C GLY A 25 -9.41 -30.35 -4.59
N PRO A 26 -10.05 -30.23 -3.41
CA PRO A 26 -10.36 -28.94 -2.80
C PRO A 26 -9.08 -28.11 -2.58
N LEU A 27 -9.18 -26.80 -2.80
CA LEU A 27 -8.11 -25.81 -2.58
C LEU A 27 -7.51 -26.00 -1.18
N ARG A 28 -6.23 -26.39 -1.12
CA ARG A 28 -5.53 -26.56 0.15
C ARG A 28 -4.98 -25.22 0.61
N PRO A 29 -5.10 -24.86 1.90
CA PRO A 29 -4.41 -23.70 2.42
C PRO A 29 -2.89 -23.90 2.26
N HIS A 30 -2.17 -22.84 1.87
CA HIS A 30 -0.70 -22.83 1.69
C HIS A 30 -0.17 -23.62 0.46
N ASP A 31 -0.91 -23.65 -0.65
CA ASP A 31 -0.52 -24.35 -1.87
C ASP A 31 0.35 -23.54 -2.87
N LEU A 32 0.54 -22.25 -2.63
CA LEU A 32 1.38 -21.36 -3.44
C LEU A 32 2.82 -21.24 -2.91
N VAL A 33 3.16 -21.96 -1.85
CA VAL A 33 4.48 -21.93 -1.22
C VAL A 33 5.07 -23.33 -1.11
N GLU A 34 6.40 -23.41 -1.03
CA GLU A 34 7.07 -24.69 -0.81
C GLU A 34 6.89 -25.12 0.64
N GLN A 35 6.43 -26.34 0.87
CA GLN A 35 6.16 -26.83 2.22
C GLN A 35 7.48 -27.01 2.99
N MET A 36 7.61 -26.28 4.09
CA MET A 36 8.73 -26.36 5.02
C MET A 36 8.31 -27.15 6.25
N GLN A 37 9.20 -27.98 6.77
CA GLN A 37 8.94 -28.76 7.98
C GLN A 37 9.75 -28.22 9.16
N PHE A 38 9.09 -28.08 10.30
CA PHE A 38 9.68 -27.56 11.53
C PHE A 38 9.39 -28.50 12.68
N MET A 39 10.35 -28.62 13.59
CA MET A 39 10.11 -29.16 14.93
C MET A 39 9.75 -28.02 15.85
N PHE A 40 8.53 -28.03 16.37
CA PHE A 40 8.03 -27.07 17.32
C PHE A 40 8.24 -27.58 18.74
N VAL A 41 8.75 -26.70 19.61
CA VAL A 41 8.90 -26.93 21.05
C VAL A 41 8.25 -25.75 21.75
N LYS A 42 7.13 -25.99 22.46
CA LYS A 42 6.44 -24.97 23.25
C LYS A 42 6.74 -25.18 24.72
N ILE A 43 7.45 -24.23 25.32
CA ILE A 43 7.75 -24.17 26.74
C ILE A 43 6.73 -23.24 27.40
N LEU A 44 5.86 -23.80 28.26
CA LEU A 44 4.83 -23.01 28.93
C LEU A 44 5.31 -22.54 30.29
N LYS A 45 5.54 -23.46 31.20
CA LYS A 45 5.88 -23.15 32.59
C LYS A 45 6.60 -24.30 33.27
N ALA A 46 7.23 -24.00 34.40
CA ALA A 46 7.74 -24.99 35.33
C ALA A 46 7.15 -24.76 36.72
N LYS A 47 7.26 -25.75 37.59
CA LYS A 47 6.91 -25.65 39.01
C LYS A 47 7.91 -26.44 39.86
N ASP A 48 7.95 -26.10 41.14
CA ASP A 48 8.75 -26.78 42.15
C ASP A 48 10.25 -26.84 41.80
N LEU A 49 10.76 -25.82 41.09
CA LEU A 49 12.20 -25.70 40.82
C LEU A 49 12.92 -25.29 42.10
N VAL A 50 13.99 -26.02 42.44
CA VAL A 50 14.81 -25.77 43.63
C VAL A 50 16.16 -25.25 43.19
N GLY A 51 16.54 -24.07 43.66
CA GLY A 51 17.88 -23.51 43.48
C GLY A 51 18.86 -24.07 44.52
N PRO A 52 20.15 -23.77 44.39
CA PRO A 52 21.18 -24.28 45.32
C PRO A 52 20.96 -23.86 46.77
N ASP A 53 20.36 -22.67 47.00
CA ASP A 53 20.10 -22.09 48.32
C ASP A 53 18.64 -22.27 48.80
N GLY A 54 17.79 -23.01 48.05
CA GLY A 54 16.40 -23.28 48.41
C GLY A 54 15.36 -22.90 47.34
N PRO A 55 14.06 -22.87 47.70
CA PRO A 55 12.99 -22.43 46.80
C PRO A 55 13.04 -20.92 46.56
N ASP A 56 12.66 -20.48 45.36
CA ASP A 56 12.65 -19.07 44.90
C ASP A 56 14.01 -18.35 44.89
N THR A 57 15.12 -19.09 44.97
CA THR A 57 16.47 -18.51 44.87
C THR A 57 17.07 -18.62 43.48
N CYS A 58 16.44 -19.37 42.57
CA CYS A 58 16.92 -19.58 41.21
C CYS A 58 16.37 -18.54 40.24
N ASP A 59 17.17 -18.24 39.21
CA ASP A 59 16.85 -17.40 38.08
C ASP A 59 16.65 -18.28 36.82
N PRO A 60 15.52 -19.03 36.71
CA PRO A 60 15.43 -20.12 35.76
C PRO A 60 15.21 -19.66 34.31
N TYR A 61 15.83 -20.41 33.40
CA TYR A 61 15.54 -20.41 31.97
C TYR A 61 15.70 -21.80 31.38
N VAL A 62 15.10 -22.03 30.22
CA VAL A 62 15.18 -23.31 29.50
C VAL A 62 16.07 -23.14 28.28
N GLU A 63 17.11 -23.97 28.19
CA GLU A 63 17.96 -24.16 27.01
C GLU A 63 17.46 -25.39 26.25
N ILE A 64 17.02 -25.19 25.02
CA ILE A 64 16.59 -26.23 24.09
C ILE A 64 17.76 -26.54 23.18
N ILE A 65 18.25 -27.77 23.23
CA ILE A 65 19.43 -28.24 22.51
C ILE A 65 19.00 -29.32 21.52
N LEU A 66 19.24 -29.05 20.25
CA LEU A 66 18.91 -29.94 19.15
C LEU A 66 20.10 -29.98 18.18
N GLY A 67 21.06 -30.86 18.50
CA GLY A 67 22.35 -30.91 17.82
C GLY A 67 23.11 -29.59 17.96
N ASN A 68 23.36 -28.95 16.82
CA ASN A 68 24.07 -27.67 16.75
C ASN A 68 23.13 -26.46 16.95
N CYS A 69 21.82 -26.68 16.95
CA CYS A 69 20.85 -25.62 17.18
C CYS A 69 20.55 -25.51 18.68
N LYS A 70 20.62 -24.29 19.18
CA LYS A 70 20.27 -23.94 20.57
C LYS A 70 19.23 -22.84 20.57
N GLY A 71 18.26 -22.93 21.46
CA GLY A 71 17.29 -21.86 21.73
C GLY A 71 17.13 -21.67 23.22
N THR A 72 17.13 -20.43 23.71
CA THR A 72 16.99 -20.13 25.13
C THR A 72 15.74 -19.32 25.40
N THR A 73 15.04 -19.63 26.50
CA THR A 73 13.90 -18.81 26.94
C THR A 73 14.36 -17.51 27.60
N LYS A 74 13.39 -16.62 27.86
CA LYS A 74 13.61 -15.50 28.79
C LYS A 74 14.00 -16.04 30.17
N ILE A 75 14.81 -15.27 30.87
CA ILE A 75 15.25 -15.55 32.24
C ILE A 75 14.28 -14.84 33.18
N PHE A 76 13.78 -15.54 34.20
CA PHE A 76 13.02 -14.93 35.28
C PHE A 76 13.90 -14.89 36.52
N GLU A 77 13.88 -13.77 37.25
CA GLU A 77 14.64 -13.64 38.50
C GLU A 77 13.83 -14.21 39.68
N LYS A 78 14.49 -15.01 40.53
CA LYS A 78 13.99 -15.50 41.82
C LYS A 78 12.60 -16.10 41.77
N LYS A 79 12.41 -17.07 40.88
CA LYS A 79 11.07 -17.62 40.59
C LYS A 79 11.10 -19.13 40.41
N SER A 80 10.67 -19.89 41.43
CA SER A 80 10.58 -21.36 41.39
C SER A 80 9.52 -21.90 40.42
N SER A 81 8.51 -21.09 40.09
CA SER A 81 7.41 -21.46 39.17
C SER A 81 7.27 -20.45 38.02
N PRO A 82 8.23 -20.41 37.08
CA PRO A 82 8.22 -19.47 35.95
C PRO A 82 7.19 -19.85 34.88
N GLU A 83 6.59 -18.85 34.23
CA GLU A 83 5.71 -19.02 33.07
C GLU A 83 6.30 -18.28 31.87
N TRP A 84 6.91 -19.03 30.94
CA TRP A 84 7.57 -18.47 29.76
C TRP A 84 6.62 -18.22 28.59
N ASN A 85 5.72 -19.18 28.30
CA ASN A 85 4.84 -19.17 27.14
C ASN A 85 5.58 -18.86 25.83
N GLN A 86 6.65 -19.62 25.54
CA GLN A 86 7.49 -19.43 24.36
C GLN A 86 7.48 -20.65 23.44
N VAL A 87 7.40 -20.41 22.15
CA VAL A 87 7.47 -21.44 21.12
C VAL A 87 8.78 -21.29 20.35
N PHE A 88 9.44 -22.40 20.08
CA PHE A 88 10.64 -22.51 19.28
C PHE A 88 10.34 -23.43 18.09
N ALA A 89 10.88 -23.10 16.92
CA ALA A 89 10.68 -23.83 15.69
C ALA A 89 12.03 -24.07 14.99
N PHE A 90 12.48 -25.32 14.98
CA PHE A 90 13.74 -25.73 14.38
C PHE A 90 13.48 -26.29 12.99
N LYS A 91 14.17 -25.76 11.96
CA LYS A 91 14.02 -26.28 10.59
C LYS A 91 14.48 -27.74 10.53
N LYS A 92 13.64 -28.63 10.00
CA LYS A 92 13.96 -30.06 9.87
C LYS A 92 15.29 -30.31 9.17
N GLU A 93 15.62 -29.52 8.16
CA GLU A 93 16.87 -29.62 7.38
C GLU A 93 18.13 -29.39 8.21
N ARG A 94 18.03 -28.68 9.35
CA ARG A 94 19.15 -28.42 10.26
C ARG A 94 19.25 -29.43 11.40
N ILE A 95 18.27 -30.32 11.53
CA ILE A 95 18.23 -31.34 12.58
C ILE A 95 19.18 -32.47 12.17
N GLN A 96 20.31 -32.56 12.86
CA GLN A 96 21.34 -33.58 12.62
C GLN A 96 21.37 -34.67 13.71
N THR A 97 20.56 -34.52 14.77
CA THR A 97 20.46 -35.47 15.88
C THR A 97 19.15 -36.24 15.85
N THR A 98 19.08 -37.33 16.60
CA THR A 98 17.87 -38.12 16.83
C THR A 98 17.18 -37.79 18.16
N THR A 99 17.81 -36.96 18.98
CA THR A 99 17.32 -36.57 20.30
C THR A 99 17.21 -35.05 20.40
N LEU A 100 16.16 -34.62 21.09
CA LEU A 100 15.91 -33.25 21.54
C LEU A 100 16.14 -33.22 23.05
N GLU A 101 17.01 -32.35 23.52
CA GLU A 101 17.24 -32.13 24.95
C GLU A 101 16.71 -30.76 25.36
N THR A 102 15.91 -30.71 26.43
CA THR A 102 15.43 -29.47 27.04
C THR A 102 16.01 -29.39 28.44
N VAL A 103 16.84 -28.39 28.70
CA VAL A 103 17.62 -28.27 29.94
C VAL A 103 17.15 -27.02 30.68
N VAL A 104 16.68 -27.18 31.91
CA VAL A 104 16.38 -26.07 32.82
C VAL A 104 17.67 -25.68 33.53
N ARG A 105 18.05 -24.41 33.42
CA ARG A 105 19.26 -23.84 34.01
C ARG A 105 18.93 -22.68 34.93
N ASP A 106 19.81 -22.47 35.89
CA ASP A 106 19.85 -21.33 36.78
C ASP A 106 20.93 -20.34 36.33
N LYS A 107 20.60 -19.06 36.18
CA LYS A 107 21.58 -18.01 35.89
C LYS A 107 22.14 -17.45 37.19
N LEU A 108 23.29 -17.97 37.62
CA LEU A 108 24.00 -17.50 38.81
C LEU A 108 24.76 -16.19 38.57
N ASN A 109 25.55 -16.11 37.49
CA ASN A 109 26.35 -14.92 37.09
C ASN A 109 26.37 -14.80 35.55
N GLU A 110 27.04 -13.77 34.99
CA GLU A 110 27.17 -13.60 33.52
C GLU A 110 27.89 -14.76 32.80
N VAL A 111 28.66 -15.58 33.54
CA VAL A 111 29.51 -16.64 32.96
C VAL A 111 29.14 -18.05 33.46
N SER A 112 28.53 -18.18 34.64
CA SER A 112 28.22 -19.48 35.25
C SER A 112 26.72 -19.78 35.22
N HIS A 113 26.36 -20.86 34.54
CA HIS A 113 24.99 -21.36 34.44
C HIS A 113 24.91 -22.81 34.95
N GLU A 114 24.26 -23.00 36.10
CA GLU A 114 24.09 -24.32 36.70
C GLU A 114 22.86 -25.02 36.13
N MET A 115 22.91 -26.35 36.03
CA MET A 115 21.82 -27.16 35.49
C MET A 115 20.93 -27.62 36.64
N ILE A 116 19.65 -27.23 36.59
CA ILE A 116 18.63 -27.69 37.55
C ILE A 116 18.15 -29.09 37.16
N GLY A 117 17.89 -29.32 35.86
CA GLY A 117 17.50 -30.62 35.35
C GLY A 117 17.21 -30.62 33.84
N LYS A 118 16.92 -31.78 33.25
CA LYS A 118 16.62 -31.91 31.82
C LYS A 118 15.46 -32.86 31.52
N VAL A 119 14.91 -32.75 30.32
CA VAL A 119 14.00 -33.72 29.70
C VAL A 119 14.52 -34.03 28.30
N LYS A 120 14.54 -35.31 27.94
CA LYS A 120 14.98 -35.79 26.62
C LYS A 120 13.82 -36.40 25.84
N PHE A 121 13.75 -36.09 24.55
CA PHE A 121 12.77 -36.66 23.61
C PHE A 121 13.49 -37.35 22.47
N ASN A 122 13.02 -38.53 22.08
CA ASN A 122 13.40 -39.14 20.81
C ASN A 122 12.56 -38.51 19.70
N ILE A 123 13.23 -38.01 18.66
CA ILE A 123 12.60 -37.33 17.54
C ILE A 123 11.69 -38.27 16.74
N GLY A 124 11.98 -39.58 16.72
CA GLY A 124 11.14 -40.59 16.06
C GLY A 124 9.75 -40.71 16.68
N ASP A 125 9.61 -40.38 17.96
CA ASP A 125 8.36 -40.50 18.71
C ASP A 125 7.54 -39.19 18.71
N VAL A 126 8.09 -38.13 18.11
CA VAL A 126 7.44 -36.81 18.06
C VAL A 126 6.26 -36.85 17.07
N PRO A 127 5.03 -36.50 17.50
CA PRO A 127 3.87 -36.56 16.62
C PRO A 127 3.96 -35.54 15.50
N MET A 128 3.48 -35.92 14.31
CA MET A 128 3.32 -35.02 13.17
C MET A 128 1.93 -34.39 13.19
N ARG A 129 1.88 -33.06 13.06
CA ARG A 129 0.67 -32.26 13.00
C ARG A 129 0.52 -31.66 11.62
N VAL A 130 -0.66 -31.84 11.02
CA VAL A 130 -1.03 -31.16 9.78
C VAL A 130 -2.40 -30.53 10.00
N GLN A 131 -2.60 -29.27 9.62
CA GLN A 131 -3.93 -28.66 9.70
C GLN A 131 -4.95 -29.53 8.95
N PRO A 132 -6.10 -29.87 9.55
CA PRO A 132 -6.78 -29.15 10.64
C PRO A 132 -6.61 -29.71 12.06
N ASP A 133 -5.58 -30.53 12.34
CA ASP A 133 -5.41 -31.16 13.66
C ASP A 133 -5.38 -30.17 14.83
N SER A 134 -6.10 -30.50 15.91
CA SER A 134 -6.16 -29.71 17.14
C SER A 134 -4.76 -29.51 17.76
N PRO A 135 -4.49 -28.37 18.43
CA PRO A 135 -3.20 -28.15 19.07
C PRO A 135 -2.91 -29.22 20.12
N LEU A 136 -1.68 -29.74 20.13
CA LEU A 136 -1.26 -30.76 21.10
C LEU A 136 -1.34 -30.20 22.52
N ALA A 137 -2.03 -30.91 23.41
CA ALA A 137 -2.11 -30.54 24.81
C ALA A 137 -0.71 -30.62 25.45
N PRO A 138 -0.24 -29.54 26.10
CA PRO A 138 1.05 -29.57 26.78
C PRO A 138 1.01 -30.48 28.01
N GLN A 139 2.10 -31.19 28.25
CA GLN A 139 2.21 -32.20 29.29
C GLN A 139 3.29 -31.84 30.31
N TRP A 140 3.13 -32.33 31.54
CA TRP A 140 4.12 -32.20 32.60
C TRP A 140 5.17 -33.31 32.48
N TYR A 141 6.43 -32.93 32.54
CA TYR A 141 7.57 -33.83 32.54
C TYR A 141 8.40 -33.59 33.80
N THR A 142 8.65 -34.66 34.57
CA THR A 142 9.57 -34.63 35.71
C THR A 142 10.99 -34.46 35.19
N LEU A 143 11.74 -33.53 35.79
CA LEU A 143 13.13 -33.25 35.39
C LEU A 143 14.07 -34.40 35.80
N GLU A 144 15.11 -34.62 34.99
CA GLU A 144 16.16 -35.61 35.24
C GLU A 144 17.51 -34.93 35.55
N ASP A 145 18.29 -35.55 36.42
CA ASP A 145 19.71 -35.23 36.67
C ASP A 145 20.57 -35.48 35.40
N LYS A 146 21.81 -34.99 35.40
CA LYS A 146 22.90 -35.33 34.47
C LYS A 146 22.96 -36.83 34.17
N ASN A 147 22.76 -37.69 35.18
CA ASN A 147 22.81 -39.16 35.05
C ASN A 147 21.49 -39.81 34.58
N GLY A 148 20.43 -39.03 34.31
CA GLY A 148 19.12 -39.55 33.86
C GLY A 148 18.22 -40.06 34.99
N VAL A 149 18.56 -39.76 36.24
CA VAL A 149 17.71 -40.09 37.41
C VAL A 149 16.65 -39.00 37.57
N LYS A 150 15.38 -39.39 37.70
CA LYS A 150 14.28 -38.45 37.94
C LYS A 150 14.48 -37.73 39.27
N LEU A 151 14.39 -36.40 39.23
CA LEU A 151 14.47 -35.55 40.41
C LEU A 151 13.17 -35.67 41.23
N GLY A 152 13.30 -35.57 42.55
CA GLY A 152 12.14 -35.57 43.46
C GLY A 152 11.36 -34.26 43.49
N ALA A 153 11.92 -33.18 42.91
CA ALA A 153 11.32 -31.87 42.78
C ALA A 153 11.69 -31.25 41.42
N GLY A 154 10.77 -30.46 40.85
CA GLY A 154 10.96 -29.80 39.55
C GLY A 154 10.25 -30.50 38.41
N GLU A 155 9.18 -29.88 37.90
CA GLU A 155 8.47 -30.35 36.70
C GLU A 155 8.42 -29.24 35.64
N LEU A 156 8.54 -29.63 34.38
CA LEU A 156 8.48 -28.74 33.22
C LEU A 156 7.26 -29.09 32.35
N MET A 157 6.41 -28.10 32.08
CA MET A 157 5.26 -28.23 31.19
C MET A 157 5.62 -27.80 29.78
N LEU A 158 5.63 -28.74 28.84
CA LEU A 158 5.96 -28.48 27.45
C LEU A 158 5.19 -29.36 26.45
N SER A 159 5.21 -28.98 25.18
CA SER A 159 4.73 -29.81 24.06
C SER A 159 5.72 -29.78 22.90
N VAL A 160 5.97 -30.93 22.28
CA VAL A 160 6.83 -31.09 21.11
C VAL A 160 6.04 -31.72 19.98
N TRP A 161 6.13 -31.16 18.77
CA TRP A 161 5.48 -31.72 17.59
C TRP A 161 6.24 -31.35 16.31
N MET A 162 6.07 -32.16 15.26
CA MET A 162 6.50 -31.83 13.90
C MET A 162 5.36 -31.12 13.18
N GLY A 163 5.60 -29.95 12.62
CA GLY A 163 4.60 -29.16 11.90
C GLY A 163 5.16 -28.51 10.64
N THR A 164 4.37 -27.64 10.03
CA THR A 164 4.76 -26.86 8.84
C THR A 164 4.67 -25.37 9.11
N GLN A 165 5.07 -24.53 8.13
CA GLN A 165 4.87 -23.08 8.24
C GLN A 165 3.40 -22.64 8.33
N ALA A 166 2.46 -23.55 8.02
CA ALA A 166 1.02 -23.29 8.15
C ALA A 166 0.53 -23.41 9.60
N ASP A 167 1.35 -23.94 10.53
CA ASP A 167 0.99 -24.04 11.93
C ASP A 167 0.77 -22.65 12.55
N GLU A 168 -0.27 -22.48 13.35
CA GLU A 168 -0.59 -21.21 14.03
C GLU A 168 0.61 -20.71 14.87
N ALA A 169 1.32 -21.65 15.49
CA ALA A 169 2.48 -21.37 16.32
C ALA A 169 3.68 -20.85 15.52
N PHE A 170 3.72 -21.06 14.20
CA PHE A 170 4.82 -20.59 13.33
C PHE A 170 5.00 -19.08 13.37
N SER A 171 3.90 -18.33 13.44
CA SER A 171 3.93 -16.87 13.45
C SER A 171 4.57 -16.28 14.72
N GLU A 172 4.45 -16.98 15.85
CA GLU A 172 4.93 -16.54 17.16
C GLU A 172 6.27 -17.17 17.56
N ALA A 173 6.62 -18.29 16.93
CA ALA A 173 7.81 -19.07 17.25
C ALA A 173 9.13 -18.32 16.99
N TRP A 174 10.08 -18.47 17.92
CA TRP A 174 11.49 -18.24 17.63
C TRP A 174 11.98 -19.31 16.67
N ILE A 175 12.82 -18.98 15.70
CA ILE A 175 13.33 -19.95 14.72
C ILE A 175 14.84 -19.98 14.77
N SER A 176 15.42 -21.17 14.58
CA SER A 176 16.87 -21.46 14.63
C SER A 176 17.77 -20.58 13.75
N ASP A 177 17.19 -19.83 12.81
CA ASP A 177 17.89 -18.92 11.91
C ASP A 177 17.92 -17.48 12.45
N ALA A 178 17.26 -17.22 13.58
CA ALA A 178 17.30 -15.95 14.29
C ALA A 178 18.57 -15.91 15.17
N ALA A 179 19.30 -14.79 15.10
CA ALA A 179 20.52 -14.58 15.88
C ALA A 179 20.17 -14.55 17.36
N GLU A 180 21.04 -15.14 18.19
CA GLU A 180 20.88 -15.23 19.65
C GLU A 180 20.67 -13.87 20.33
N SER A 181 21.15 -12.78 19.71
CA SER A 181 21.07 -11.40 20.22
C SER A 181 19.92 -10.56 19.65
N ALA A 182 19.16 -11.05 18.67
CA ALA A 182 18.08 -10.28 18.04
C ALA A 182 16.74 -10.57 18.74
N GLY A 183 16.20 -9.57 19.44
CA GLY A 183 14.90 -9.68 20.11
C GLY A 183 13.82 -10.22 19.17
N THR A 184 13.23 -11.37 19.54
CA THR A 184 12.17 -12.11 18.82
C THR A 184 11.03 -11.23 18.30
N ALA A 185 10.75 -10.11 18.98
CA ALA A 185 9.70 -9.18 18.58
C ALA A 185 9.93 -8.55 17.20
N TYR A 186 11.18 -8.34 16.77
CA TYR A 186 11.50 -7.57 15.54
C TYR A 186 11.63 -8.40 14.27
N THR A 187 11.62 -9.73 14.39
CA THR A 187 11.87 -10.68 13.28
C THR A 187 10.66 -11.53 12.91
N ARG A 188 9.56 -11.42 13.66
CA ARG A 188 8.31 -12.17 13.44
C ARG A 188 7.55 -11.72 12.19
N SER A 189 6.77 -12.65 11.64
CA SER A 189 5.74 -12.34 10.63
C SER A 189 4.57 -11.64 11.30
N LYS A 190 3.91 -10.71 10.61
CA LYS A 190 2.76 -9.98 11.16
C LYS A 190 1.81 -9.48 10.09
N ILE A 191 0.52 -9.54 10.42
CA ILE A 191 -0.56 -8.91 9.68
C ILE A 191 -0.95 -7.62 10.40
N TYR A 192 -1.02 -6.51 9.65
CA TYR A 192 -1.47 -5.21 10.13
C TYR A 192 -2.72 -4.78 9.37
N HIS A 193 -3.49 -3.90 9.99
CA HIS A 193 -4.67 -3.30 9.37
C HIS A 193 -4.52 -1.77 9.37
N SER A 194 -4.72 -1.16 8.20
CA SER A 194 -4.84 0.29 8.08
C SER A 194 -6.02 0.78 8.93
N PRO A 195 -5.88 1.93 9.60
CA PRO A 195 -7.01 2.56 10.28
C PRO A 195 -8.11 2.90 9.28
N ARG A 196 -9.37 2.89 9.72
CA ARG A 196 -10.46 3.40 8.89
C ARG A 196 -10.45 4.92 8.91
N LEU A 197 -10.14 5.52 7.77
CA LEU A 197 -9.98 6.96 7.62
C LEU A 197 -11.26 7.61 7.07
N TRP A 198 -11.56 8.80 7.57
CA TRP A 198 -12.71 9.64 7.19
C TRP A 198 -12.23 11.03 6.77
N TYR A 199 -12.92 11.65 5.83
CA TYR A 199 -12.75 13.08 5.58
C TYR A 199 -13.59 13.87 6.56
N LEU A 200 -12.94 14.61 7.45
CA LEU A 200 -13.58 15.56 8.35
C LEU A 200 -13.70 16.91 7.63
N ARG A 201 -14.92 17.28 7.26
CA ARG A 201 -15.25 18.58 6.66
C ARG A 201 -15.65 19.56 7.75
N VAL A 202 -14.96 20.69 7.81
CA VAL A 202 -15.23 21.81 8.71
C VAL A 202 -15.50 23.04 7.85
N ASN A 203 -16.78 23.36 7.63
CA ASN A 203 -17.19 24.60 6.99
C ASN A 203 -17.39 25.67 8.07
N VAL A 204 -16.46 26.62 8.15
CA VAL A 204 -16.55 27.74 9.10
C VAL A 204 -17.31 28.87 8.42
N ILE A 205 -18.48 29.21 8.96
CA ILE A 205 -19.40 30.15 8.32
C ILE A 205 -19.11 31.57 8.78
N GLN A 206 -19.26 31.83 10.08
CA GLN A 206 -19.15 33.16 10.66
C GLN A 206 -18.87 33.12 12.16
N GLY A 207 -18.27 34.18 12.66
CA GLY A 207 -18.16 34.49 14.09
C GLY A 207 -19.19 35.55 14.46
N GLN A 208 -19.64 35.52 15.72
CA GLN A 208 -20.56 36.51 16.26
C GLN A 208 -20.04 37.02 17.60
N ASP A 209 -20.16 38.33 17.81
CA ASP A 209 -19.87 39.05 19.05
C ASP A 209 -18.45 38.75 19.60
N LEU A 210 -17.45 38.72 18.71
CA LEU A 210 -16.06 38.45 19.09
C LEU A 210 -15.45 39.63 19.86
N VAL A 211 -14.83 39.33 21.00
CA VAL A 211 -14.16 40.34 21.83
C VAL A 211 -12.71 40.53 21.38
N LEU A 212 -12.42 41.69 20.78
CA LEU A 212 -11.05 42.06 20.41
C LEU A 212 -10.24 42.51 21.63
N ARG A 213 -8.95 42.14 21.68
CA ARG A 213 -8.04 42.55 22.76
C ARG A 213 -7.80 44.07 22.77
N ASP A 214 -7.72 44.67 21.59
CA ASP A 214 -7.62 46.12 21.41
C ASP A 214 -8.92 46.65 20.79
N LYS A 215 -9.74 47.30 21.62
CA LYS A 215 -11.05 47.85 21.22
C LYS A 215 -10.95 48.99 20.20
N ASN A 216 -9.77 49.61 20.05
CA ASN A 216 -9.56 50.71 19.11
C ASN A 216 -9.05 50.25 17.74
N ARG A 217 -8.92 48.94 17.52
CA ARG A 217 -8.38 48.37 16.28
C ARG A 217 -9.40 48.45 15.14
N LYS A 218 -9.16 49.37 14.20
CA LYS A 218 -10.07 49.64 13.07
C LYS A 218 -10.10 48.57 11.98
N ASN A 219 -9.09 47.70 11.91
CA ASN A 219 -8.93 46.69 10.86
C ASN A 219 -8.41 45.36 11.45
N PRO A 220 -9.25 44.58 12.15
CA PRO A 220 -8.86 43.24 12.62
C PRO A 220 -8.72 42.27 11.44
N GLU A 221 -7.74 41.36 11.52
CA GLU A 221 -7.50 40.31 10.54
C GLU A 221 -7.83 38.96 11.17
N ILE A 222 -9.13 38.66 11.23
CA ILE A 222 -9.64 37.49 11.96
C ILE A 222 -9.67 36.26 11.05
N PHE A 223 -9.10 35.16 11.50
CA PHE A 223 -9.14 33.86 10.82
C PHE A 223 -9.43 32.74 11.84
N VAL A 224 -9.80 31.58 11.33
CA VAL A 224 -10.02 30.39 12.15
C VAL A 224 -8.89 29.41 11.92
N ARG A 225 -8.26 28.97 13.02
CA ARG A 225 -7.29 27.90 13.03
C ARG A 225 -7.95 26.62 13.54
N GLY A 226 -7.99 25.60 12.70
CA GLY A 226 -8.42 24.26 13.06
C GLY A 226 -7.24 23.35 13.35
N THR A 227 -7.28 22.63 14.46
CA THR A 227 -6.25 21.68 14.88
C THR A 227 -6.88 20.31 15.13
N LEU A 228 -6.31 19.27 14.52
CA LEU A 228 -6.67 17.88 14.74
C LEU A 228 -5.38 17.08 14.94
N GLY A 229 -5.10 16.68 16.20
CA GLY A 229 -3.82 16.10 16.56
C GLY A 229 -2.66 17.01 16.20
N ASN A 230 -1.77 16.53 15.32
CA ASN A 230 -0.61 17.28 14.84
C ASN A 230 -0.89 18.11 13.58
N LEU A 231 -2.10 18.03 13.03
CA LEU A 231 -2.48 18.74 11.82
C LEU A 231 -3.10 20.10 12.18
N VAL A 232 -2.60 21.16 11.55
CA VAL A 232 -3.09 22.52 11.73
C VAL A 232 -3.42 23.11 10.36
N LEU A 233 -4.67 23.52 10.18
CA LEU A 233 -5.13 24.28 9.02
C LEU A 233 -5.62 25.65 9.46
N ARG A 234 -5.49 26.65 8.59
CA ARG A 234 -5.97 28.01 8.82
C ARG A 234 -6.89 28.40 7.68
N SER A 235 -8.02 29.03 8.01
CA SER A 235 -8.86 29.70 7.02
C SER A 235 -8.14 30.95 6.50
N ARG A 236 -8.65 31.52 5.41
CA ARG A 236 -8.30 32.89 5.04
C ARG A 236 -8.81 33.87 6.11
N SER A 237 -8.17 35.05 6.18
CA SER A 237 -8.69 36.17 6.97
C SER A 237 -10.05 36.60 6.44
N SER A 238 -10.95 36.98 7.33
CA SER A 238 -12.29 37.41 6.95
C SER A 238 -12.23 38.69 6.11
N PRO A 239 -13.00 38.79 5.01
CA PRO A 239 -13.21 40.07 4.34
C PRO A 239 -13.90 41.10 5.25
N ASN A 240 -14.70 40.65 6.22
CA ASN A 240 -15.39 41.51 7.16
C ASN A 240 -14.44 41.87 8.32
N LYS A 241 -13.97 43.12 8.32
CA LYS A 241 -13.03 43.64 9.33
C LYS A 241 -13.78 44.19 10.55
N ASN A 242 -14.58 43.36 11.19
CA ASN A 242 -15.34 43.71 12.38
C ASN A 242 -15.46 42.51 13.33
N GLU A 243 -16.15 42.69 14.46
CA GLU A 243 -16.37 41.66 15.50
C GLU A 243 -17.30 40.52 15.06
N ASN A 244 -17.90 40.62 13.86
CA ASN A 244 -18.80 39.63 13.26
C ASN A 244 -18.25 39.14 11.90
N PRO A 245 -17.08 38.49 11.89
CA PRO A 245 -16.42 38.05 10.67
C PRO A 245 -17.22 36.97 9.95
N MET A 246 -17.18 36.98 8.63
CA MET A 246 -17.74 35.92 7.77
C MET A 246 -16.63 35.30 6.92
N TRP A 247 -16.62 33.97 6.79
CA TRP A 247 -15.64 33.24 5.97
C TRP A 247 -16.31 32.36 4.93
N ASN A 248 -17.27 31.54 5.37
CA ASN A 248 -17.88 30.46 4.59
C ASN A 248 -16.84 29.62 3.82
N GLU A 249 -15.86 29.11 4.57
CA GLU A 249 -14.71 28.39 4.03
C GLU A 249 -14.63 26.96 4.56
N ASP A 250 -14.29 26.01 3.68
CA ASP A 250 -14.11 24.60 4.01
C ASP A 250 -12.65 24.30 4.36
N MET A 251 -12.42 23.81 5.57
CA MET A 251 -11.20 23.11 5.97
C MET A 251 -11.47 21.60 5.98
N MET A 252 -10.58 20.83 5.36
CA MET A 252 -10.71 19.38 5.24
C MET A 252 -9.55 18.70 5.96
N PHE A 253 -9.86 17.80 6.88
CA PHE A 253 -8.89 16.97 7.59
C PHE A 253 -9.13 15.49 7.29
N VAL A 254 -8.13 14.66 7.53
CA VAL A 254 -8.31 13.21 7.64
C VAL A 254 -8.38 12.82 9.11
N ALA A 255 -9.42 12.09 9.50
CA ALA A 255 -9.61 11.55 10.85
C ALA A 255 -9.65 10.03 10.83
N ALA A 256 -9.07 9.37 11.83
CA ALA A 256 -9.06 7.91 11.96
C ALA A 256 -10.01 7.44 13.07
N GLU A 257 -10.75 6.35 12.82
CA GLU A 257 -11.44 5.61 13.89
C GLU A 257 -10.42 5.08 14.92
N PRO A 258 -10.69 5.13 16.24
CA PRO A 258 -11.99 5.42 16.88
C PRO A 258 -12.23 6.91 17.23
N PHE A 259 -11.55 7.84 16.56
CA PHE A 259 -11.68 9.29 16.78
C PHE A 259 -11.26 9.75 18.18
N GLU A 260 -10.09 9.29 18.62
CA GLU A 260 -9.49 9.62 19.92
C GLU A 260 -9.13 11.11 20.05
N GLU A 261 -8.73 11.74 18.94
CA GLU A 261 -8.30 13.13 18.90
C GLU A 261 -9.49 14.08 18.66
N PRO A 262 -9.73 15.07 19.53
CA PRO A 262 -10.79 16.07 19.30
C PRO A 262 -10.37 17.10 18.25
N LEU A 263 -11.36 17.66 17.55
CA LEU A 263 -11.15 18.84 16.71
C LEU A 263 -11.16 20.09 17.58
N VAL A 264 -10.12 20.91 17.47
CA VAL A 264 -10.00 22.18 18.16
C VAL A 264 -10.13 23.30 17.13
N LEU A 265 -11.09 24.21 17.32
CA LEU A 265 -11.20 25.41 16.51
C LEU A 265 -10.86 26.63 17.38
N SER A 266 -9.87 27.42 16.97
CA SER A 266 -9.53 28.68 17.61
C SER A 266 -9.71 29.84 16.63
N VAL A 267 -10.45 30.86 17.05
CA VAL A 267 -10.58 32.12 16.31
C VAL A 267 -9.42 33.02 16.72
N GLU A 268 -8.63 33.48 15.76
CA GLU A 268 -7.42 34.25 16.02
C GLU A 268 -7.45 35.58 15.26
N ASP A 269 -6.88 36.63 15.86
CA ASP A 269 -6.64 37.92 15.23
C ASP A 269 -5.14 38.08 14.95
N LYS A 270 -4.78 38.26 13.68
CA LYS A 270 -3.40 38.46 13.26
C LYS A 270 -2.95 39.87 13.65
N LEU A 271 -1.89 40.02 14.45
CA LEU A 271 -1.47 41.33 14.97
C LEU A 271 -0.66 42.13 13.94
N ASN A 272 0.25 41.45 13.23
CA ASN A 272 1.18 42.09 12.30
C ASN A 272 1.11 41.39 10.94
N PRO A 273 1.00 42.12 9.80
CA PRO A 273 0.97 41.48 8.49
C PRO A 273 2.29 40.75 8.14
N ASN A 274 3.43 41.26 8.64
CA ASN A 274 4.78 40.76 8.37
C ASN A 274 5.32 39.74 9.38
N LYS A 275 4.59 39.46 10.48
CA LYS A 275 4.96 38.44 11.47
C LYS A 275 3.82 37.43 11.61
N GLU A 276 4.12 36.18 11.95
CA GLU A 276 3.08 35.15 12.19
C GLU A 276 2.42 35.23 13.59
N GLU A 277 2.71 36.30 14.34
CA GLU A 277 2.13 36.56 15.65
C GLU A 277 0.62 36.82 15.54
N SER A 278 -0.16 36.01 16.24
CA SER A 278 -1.62 36.09 16.32
C SER A 278 -2.08 35.90 17.75
N VAL A 279 -3.21 36.49 18.10
CA VAL A 279 -3.83 36.38 19.43
C VAL A 279 -5.10 35.57 19.31
N CYS A 280 -5.25 34.55 20.14
CA CYS A 280 -6.47 33.77 20.23
C CYS A 280 -7.58 34.62 20.87
N LEU A 281 -8.70 34.79 20.17
CA LEU A 281 -9.90 35.48 20.65
C LEU A 281 -10.88 34.52 21.33
N GLY A 282 -10.80 33.24 21.00
CA GLY A 282 -11.64 32.20 21.61
C GLY A 282 -11.42 30.83 20.98
N ARG A 283 -11.70 29.78 21.75
CA ARG A 283 -11.45 28.39 21.36
C ARG A 283 -12.65 27.50 21.66
N VAL A 284 -12.90 26.50 20.83
CA VAL A 284 -13.85 25.42 21.10
C VAL A 284 -13.20 24.06 20.84
N VAL A 285 -13.50 23.09 21.68
CA VAL A 285 -13.06 21.69 21.57
C VAL A 285 -14.26 20.81 21.23
N ILE A 286 -14.16 20.04 20.15
CA ILE A 286 -15.27 19.26 19.59
C ILE A 286 -14.86 17.78 19.53
N PRO A 287 -15.43 16.94 20.40
CA PRO A 287 -15.22 15.49 20.34
C PRO A 287 -15.79 14.91 19.05
N LEU A 288 -14.94 14.27 18.25
CA LEU A 288 -15.32 13.74 16.94
C LEU A 288 -16.29 12.56 16.99
N GLN A 289 -16.40 11.88 18.13
CA GLN A 289 -17.33 10.76 18.35
C GLN A 289 -18.80 11.19 18.17
N ASN A 290 -19.11 12.45 18.48
CA ASN A 290 -20.47 13.00 18.42
C ASN A 290 -20.74 13.77 17.12
N VAL A 291 -19.77 13.82 16.20
CA VAL A 291 -19.91 14.49 14.91
C VAL A 291 -20.72 13.63 13.96
N MET A 292 -21.63 14.26 13.21
CA MET A 292 -22.49 13.57 12.25
C MET A 292 -21.65 12.88 11.16
N LYS A 293 -21.91 11.58 10.95
CA LYS A 293 -21.33 10.79 9.86
C LYS A 293 -22.25 10.86 8.64
N ARG A 294 -21.77 11.42 7.54
CA ARG A 294 -22.52 11.58 6.29
C ARG A 294 -22.20 10.45 5.32
N VAL A 295 -23.25 9.93 4.70
CA VAL A 295 -23.16 8.88 3.67
C VAL A 295 -23.41 9.46 2.27
N ASP A 296 -24.14 10.57 2.19
CA ASP A 296 -24.54 11.24 0.96
C ASP A 296 -24.04 12.70 0.90
N ASN A 297 -24.46 13.44 -0.14
CA ASN A 297 -24.06 14.83 -0.34
C ASN A 297 -24.98 15.84 0.39
N ALA A 298 -25.92 15.41 1.23
CA ALA A 298 -26.81 16.33 1.95
C ALA A 298 -26.01 17.19 2.93
N PRO A 299 -26.12 18.52 2.94
CA PRO A 299 -25.26 19.38 3.75
C PRO A 299 -25.44 19.10 5.25
N ALA A 300 -24.35 19.20 6.01
CA ALA A 300 -24.41 19.09 7.47
C ALA A 300 -25.15 20.29 8.08
N SER A 301 -25.83 20.06 9.22
CA SER A 301 -26.52 21.12 9.97
C SER A 301 -25.52 22.17 10.46
N ALA A 302 -25.81 23.45 10.23
CA ALA A 302 -25.06 24.54 10.84
C ALA A 302 -25.37 24.59 12.34
N ARG A 303 -24.33 24.73 13.17
CA ARG A 303 -24.45 24.82 14.63
C ARG A 303 -23.62 25.98 15.15
N TRP A 304 -24.15 26.67 16.15
CA TRP A 304 -23.43 27.68 16.91
C TRP A 304 -22.69 27.01 18.07
N TYR A 305 -21.40 27.31 18.17
CA TYR A 305 -20.51 26.85 19.22
C TYR A 305 -20.08 28.04 20.06
N ASN A 306 -20.23 27.93 21.38
CA ASN A 306 -19.75 28.97 22.30
C ASN A 306 -18.22 28.88 22.40
N LEU A 307 -17.54 30.03 22.36
CA LEU A 307 -16.08 30.08 22.43
C LEU A 307 -15.61 30.28 23.88
N GLU A 308 -14.69 29.43 24.33
CA GLU A 308 -14.00 29.58 25.61
C GLU A 308 -12.87 30.62 25.51
N ARG A 309 -12.66 31.37 26.58
CA ARG A 309 -11.59 32.37 26.67
C ARG A 309 -10.23 31.65 26.83
N PRO A 310 -9.16 32.08 26.14
CA PRO A 310 -7.83 31.54 26.40
C PRO A 310 -7.40 31.88 27.83
N GLU A 311 -6.89 30.88 28.58
CA GLU A 311 -6.32 31.10 29.91
C GLU A 311 -5.14 32.06 29.81
N ILE A 312 -5.31 33.28 30.31
CA ILE A 312 -4.22 34.24 30.45
C ILE A 312 -3.53 33.93 31.78
N ALA A 313 -2.24 33.57 31.75
CA ALA A 313 -1.44 33.42 32.96
C ALA A 313 -1.44 34.76 33.74
N GLY A 314 -2.16 34.80 34.87
CA GLY A 314 -2.20 35.96 35.78
C GLY A 314 -3.59 36.49 36.18
N GLU A 315 -4.70 36.00 35.64
CA GLU A 315 -6.06 36.41 36.10
C GLU A 315 -6.63 35.44 37.16
N ASN A 316 -7.11 35.98 38.29
CA ASN A 316 -7.71 35.22 39.40
C ASN A 316 -8.98 34.47 38.96
N LYS A 317 -9.10 33.20 39.39
CA LYS A 317 -10.17 32.25 39.04
C LYS A 317 -11.59 32.59 39.58
N GLU A 318 -11.77 33.75 40.20
CA GLU A 318 -13.00 34.10 40.94
C GLU A 318 -14.04 34.89 40.14
N GLN A 319 -13.74 35.36 38.93
CA GLN A 319 -14.77 35.88 38.01
C GLN A 319 -15.30 34.79 37.08
N LYS A 320 -15.84 33.73 37.69
CA LYS A 320 -16.60 32.68 36.99
C LYS A 320 -18.07 33.08 36.98
N GLU A 321 -18.51 33.64 35.86
CA GLU A 321 -19.89 33.68 35.32
C GLU A 321 -20.11 34.98 34.56
N VAL A 322 -19.45 35.13 33.41
CA VAL A 322 -19.98 36.01 32.37
C VAL A 322 -20.36 35.10 31.22
N ASN A 323 -21.65 34.99 30.94
CA ASN A 323 -22.19 34.37 29.72
C ASN A 323 -21.52 35.04 28.52
N PHE A 324 -20.49 34.40 27.95
CA PHE A 324 -19.79 34.95 26.80
C PHE A 324 -20.69 34.90 25.56
N ALA A 325 -20.86 36.05 24.91
CA ALA A 325 -21.63 36.19 23.67
C ALA A 325 -20.89 35.65 22.43
N SER A 326 -19.56 35.51 22.50
CA SER A 326 -18.72 35.06 21.40
C SER A 326 -19.09 33.66 20.92
N LYS A 327 -19.60 33.57 19.70
CA LYS A 327 -20.04 32.31 19.09
C LYS A 327 -19.41 32.10 17.73
N LEU A 328 -19.18 30.84 17.39
CA LEU A 328 -18.71 30.40 16.08
C LEU A 328 -19.79 29.55 15.43
N ASN A 329 -20.25 29.93 14.23
CA ASN A 329 -21.15 29.12 13.43
C ASN A 329 -20.33 28.25 12.47
N ALA A 330 -20.49 26.93 12.56
CA ALA A 330 -19.82 25.99 11.68
C ALA A 330 -20.70 24.79 11.34
N ARG A 331 -20.46 24.20 10.16
CA ARG A 331 -20.97 22.86 9.79
C ARG A 331 -19.81 21.89 9.85
N ILE A 332 -19.97 20.83 10.63
CA ILE A 332 -18.90 19.84 10.86
C ILE A 332 -19.46 18.46 10.59
N SER A 333 -18.80 17.70 9.74
CA SER A 333 -19.21 16.34 9.39
C SER A 333 -18.05 15.41 9.05
N LEU A 334 -18.26 14.13 9.34
CA LEU A 334 -17.40 13.04 8.90
C LEU A 334 -17.99 12.47 7.60
N ASP A 335 -17.40 12.79 6.47
CA ASP A 335 -17.88 12.42 5.13
C ASP A 335 -17.38 11.01 4.76
N GLY A 336 -18.20 10.00 5.00
CA GLY A 336 -17.88 8.59 4.78
C GLY A 336 -18.33 8.02 3.43
N GLY A 337 -19.07 8.81 2.65
CA GLY A 337 -19.43 8.49 1.26
C GLY A 337 -18.25 8.60 0.29
N TYR A 338 -17.13 9.21 0.69
CA TYR A 338 -15.88 9.20 -0.05
C TYR A 338 -15.07 7.92 0.24
N HIS A 339 -14.19 7.57 -0.70
CA HIS A 339 -13.00 6.78 -0.40
C HIS A 339 -11.87 7.72 0.02
N VAL A 340 -11.27 7.50 1.19
CA VAL A 340 -10.10 8.27 1.63
C VAL A 340 -8.84 7.68 1.01
N LEU A 341 -8.28 8.40 0.03
CA LEU A 341 -7.08 7.99 -0.68
C LEU A 341 -5.84 8.17 0.20
N ASP A 342 -5.19 7.06 0.58
CA ASP A 342 -3.81 7.02 1.08
C ASP A 342 -2.79 6.70 -0.04
N GLU A 343 -3.28 6.10 -1.14
CA GLU A 343 -2.54 5.75 -2.35
C GLU A 343 -2.89 6.66 -3.53
N ALA A 344 -1.99 6.76 -4.50
CA ALA A 344 -2.33 7.35 -5.80
C ALA A 344 -3.38 6.48 -6.52
N THR A 345 -4.40 7.10 -7.13
CA THR A 345 -5.51 6.38 -7.80
C THR A 345 -5.05 5.36 -8.84
N ASN A 346 -3.90 5.60 -9.50
CA ASN A 346 -3.35 4.68 -10.50
C ASN A 346 -2.79 3.38 -9.89
N TYR A 347 -2.28 3.43 -8.66
CA TYR A 347 -1.66 2.30 -7.95
C TYR A 347 -2.47 1.86 -6.72
N SER A 348 -3.71 2.31 -6.63
CA SER A 348 -4.57 2.07 -5.48
C SER A 348 -4.93 0.59 -5.38
N SER A 349 -4.91 0.08 -4.15
CA SER A 349 -5.22 -1.29 -3.78
C SER A 349 -6.67 -1.47 -3.30
N ASP A 350 -7.38 -0.37 -3.02
CA ASP A 350 -8.80 -0.35 -2.66
C ASP A 350 -9.43 1.00 -3.04
N LEU A 351 -10.65 0.97 -3.53
CA LEU A 351 -11.39 2.14 -4.01
C LEU A 351 -12.76 2.28 -3.34
N ARG A 352 -13.05 1.46 -2.32
CA ARG A 352 -14.34 1.45 -1.63
C ARG A 352 -14.51 2.67 -0.73
N SER A 353 -15.74 3.10 -0.53
CA SER A 353 -16.08 4.15 0.44
C SER A 353 -15.60 3.79 1.85
N THR A 354 -15.38 4.80 2.67
CA THR A 354 -15.10 4.59 4.09
C THR A 354 -16.27 3.88 4.79
N VAL A 355 -17.51 4.24 4.47
CA VAL A 355 -18.71 3.60 5.01
C VAL A 355 -18.93 2.23 4.36
N LYS A 356 -19.01 1.19 5.20
CA LYS A 356 -19.25 -0.20 4.78
C LYS A 356 -20.62 -0.44 4.15
N LEU A 357 -21.64 0.33 4.52
CA LEU A 357 -23.00 0.22 3.97
C LEU A 357 -23.03 0.40 2.43
N LEU A 358 -22.07 1.14 1.88
CA LEU A 358 -21.93 1.39 0.46
C LEU A 358 -21.00 0.39 -0.25
N TRP A 359 -20.46 -0.60 0.47
CA TRP A 359 -19.57 -1.61 -0.11
C TRP A 359 -20.36 -2.55 -1.02
N ARG A 360 -19.69 -2.94 -2.10
CA ARG A 360 -20.14 -4.01 -2.98
C ARG A 360 -19.67 -5.36 -2.43
N PRO A 361 -20.30 -6.48 -2.81
CA PRO A 361 -19.78 -7.81 -2.49
C PRO A 361 -18.36 -7.99 -3.04
N ASN A 362 -17.60 -8.91 -2.46
CA ASN A 362 -16.31 -9.30 -3.00
C ASN A 362 -16.49 -10.01 -4.35
N ILE A 363 -15.57 -9.80 -5.27
CA ILE A 363 -15.57 -10.42 -6.61
C ILE A 363 -14.64 -11.63 -6.69
N GLY A 364 -13.77 -11.81 -5.72
CA GLY A 364 -12.82 -12.91 -5.71
C GLY A 364 -11.82 -12.86 -4.57
N LEU A 365 -10.91 -13.83 -4.59
CA LEU A 365 -9.82 -14.02 -3.63
C LEU A 365 -8.48 -13.81 -4.34
N LEU A 366 -7.63 -12.95 -3.79
CA LEU A 366 -6.23 -12.80 -4.19
C LEU A 366 -5.35 -13.56 -3.21
N GLU A 367 -4.45 -14.38 -3.72
CA GLU A 367 -3.49 -15.14 -2.93
C GLU A 367 -2.07 -14.87 -3.42
N LEU A 368 -1.16 -14.65 -2.47
CA LEU A 368 0.25 -14.36 -2.69
C LEU A 368 1.09 -15.34 -1.88
N GLY A 369 1.89 -16.15 -2.56
CA GLY A 369 3.03 -16.84 -1.98
C GLY A 369 4.31 -16.02 -2.16
N ILE A 370 4.93 -15.61 -1.06
CA ILE A 370 6.24 -14.98 -1.03
C ILE A 370 7.27 -16.07 -0.78
N LEU A 371 7.96 -16.51 -1.84
CA LEU A 371 8.82 -17.71 -1.81
C LEU A 371 10.19 -17.37 -1.23
N ASN A 372 11.02 -16.68 -2.02
CA ASN A 372 12.40 -16.36 -1.70
C ASN A 372 12.84 -15.09 -2.43
N ALA A 373 14.03 -14.60 -2.11
CA ALA A 373 14.76 -13.68 -2.97
C ALA A 373 16.16 -14.23 -3.25
N THR A 374 16.77 -13.77 -4.33
CA THR A 374 18.10 -14.19 -4.77
C THR A 374 18.94 -12.99 -5.22
N GLY A 375 20.24 -13.04 -4.97
CA GLY A 375 21.17 -12.00 -5.43
C GLY A 375 20.97 -10.66 -4.73
N LEU A 376 20.52 -10.67 -3.47
CA LEU A 376 20.44 -9.44 -2.69
C LEU A 376 21.85 -8.90 -2.42
N PRO A 377 22.09 -7.58 -2.51
CA PRO A 377 23.38 -7.00 -2.16
C PRO A 377 23.58 -7.04 -0.65
N VAL A 378 24.84 -7.02 -0.23
CA VAL A 378 25.21 -6.78 1.17
C VAL A 378 24.82 -5.35 1.53
N MET A 379 23.90 -5.19 2.49
CA MET A 379 23.40 -3.88 2.90
C MET A 379 24.22 -3.25 4.03
N LYS A 380 25.07 -4.05 4.69
CA LYS A 380 25.79 -3.69 5.91
C LYS A 380 27.30 -3.74 5.67
N GLY A 381 28.00 -2.60 5.80
CA GLY A 381 29.38 -2.44 5.31
C GLY A 381 30.51 -3.13 6.08
N LYS A 382 30.25 -3.69 7.27
CA LYS A 382 31.28 -4.35 8.11
C LYS A 382 31.15 -5.88 8.17
N GLU A 383 30.01 -6.44 7.78
CA GLU A 383 29.74 -7.88 7.80
C GLU A 383 28.96 -8.23 6.53
N LYS A 384 29.22 -9.37 5.86
CA LYS A 384 28.55 -9.78 4.61
C LYS A 384 27.06 -10.17 4.80
N ARG A 385 26.27 -9.36 5.49
CA ARG A 385 24.93 -9.69 5.98
C ARG A 385 23.87 -8.81 5.35
N THR A 386 22.73 -9.41 5.04
CA THR A 386 21.47 -8.74 4.73
C THR A 386 20.37 -9.44 5.49
N ASP A 387 19.59 -8.68 6.26
CA ASP A 387 18.52 -9.18 7.12
C ASP A 387 17.18 -8.83 6.46
N ALA A 388 16.79 -9.63 5.48
CA ALA A 388 15.72 -9.28 4.58
C ALA A 388 14.33 -9.66 5.12
N TYR A 389 13.36 -8.78 4.89
CA TYR A 389 11.93 -9.09 5.02
C TYR A 389 11.12 -8.41 3.91
N CYS A 390 9.94 -8.94 3.66
CA CYS A 390 9.01 -8.43 2.66
C CYS A 390 7.81 -7.78 3.36
N VAL A 391 7.28 -6.71 2.76
CA VAL A 391 6.01 -6.10 3.13
C VAL A 391 5.11 -6.12 1.91
N ALA A 392 3.91 -6.68 2.01
CA ALA A 392 2.91 -6.58 0.96
C ALA A 392 1.68 -5.83 1.48
N LYS A 393 1.13 -4.96 0.62
CA LYS A 393 -0.08 -4.18 0.91
C LYS A 393 -1.14 -4.49 -0.15
N TYR A 394 -2.33 -4.83 0.33
CA TYR A 394 -3.53 -4.85 -0.50
C TYR A 394 -4.77 -4.49 0.34
N ALA A 395 -5.54 -3.53 -0.16
CA ALA A 395 -6.62 -2.90 0.57
C ALA A 395 -6.19 -2.41 1.96
N SER A 396 -7.00 -2.64 2.99
CA SER A 396 -6.67 -2.27 4.36
C SER A 396 -5.68 -3.21 5.04
N LYS A 397 -5.29 -4.34 4.43
CA LYS A 397 -4.46 -5.36 5.07
C LYS A 397 -3.02 -5.28 4.56
N TRP A 398 -2.11 -5.10 5.50
CA TRP A 398 -0.67 -5.17 5.29
C TRP A 398 -0.15 -6.47 5.87
N VAL A 399 0.85 -7.05 5.24
CA VAL A 399 1.53 -8.23 5.74
C VAL A 399 3.02 -7.98 5.70
N ARG A 400 3.71 -8.42 6.74
CA ARG A 400 5.17 -8.42 6.85
C ARG A 400 5.60 -9.87 7.03
N THR A 401 6.49 -10.35 6.17
CA THR A 401 7.12 -11.65 6.38
C THR A 401 8.10 -11.59 7.53
N ARG A 402 8.47 -12.76 8.04
CA ARG A 402 9.58 -12.87 8.99
C ARG A 402 10.88 -12.32 8.40
N THR A 403 11.75 -11.81 9.26
CA THR A 403 13.10 -11.41 8.84
C THR A 403 13.98 -12.65 8.79
N ILE A 404 14.56 -12.92 7.62
CA ILE A 404 15.60 -13.93 7.46
C ILE A 404 16.94 -13.23 7.64
N LEU A 405 17.74 -13.71 8.59
CA LEU A 405 18.98 -13.06 8.96
C LEU A 405 20.15 -13.57 8.13
N ASP A 406 21.14 -12.70 7.96
CA ASP A 406 22.44 -13.03 7.37
C ASP A 406 22.33 -13.88 6.08
N SER A 407 21.46 -13.44 5.16
CA SER A 407 21.24 -14.18 3.91
C SER A 407 21.05 -13.25 2.72
N LEU A 408 21.85 -13.49 1.68
CA LEU A 408 21.70 -12.87 0.35
C LEU A 408 20.68 -13.62 -0.53
N ALA A 409 20.18 -14.76 -0.05
CA ALA A 409 19.18 -15.59 -0.70
C ALA A 409 18.10 -16.06 0.31
N PRO A 410 17.35 -15.11 0.92
CA PRO A 410 16.38 -15.43 1.98
C PRO A 410 15.22 -16.27 1.44
N GLN A 411 14.78 -17.25 2.23
CA GLN A 411 13.61 -18.09 1.93
C GLN A 411 12.53 -17.87 2.99
N TRP A 412 11.39 -17.30 2.59
CA TRP A 412 10.26 -17.01 3.47
C TRP A 412 9.20 -18.11 3.40
N ASN A 413 8.77 -18.49 2.19
CA ASN A 413 7.69 -19.45 1.92
C ASN A 413 6.41 -19.16 2.74
N GLU A 414 6.02 -17.89 2.81
CA GLU A 414 4.81 -17.43 3.50
C GLU A 414 3.69 -17.10 2.50
N GLN A 415 2.45 -17.53 2.80
CA GLN A 415 1.28 -17.30 1.95
C GLN A 415 0.27 -16.39 2.64
N PHE A 416 -0.28 -15.45 1.89
CA PHE A 416 -1.30 -14.52 2.36
C PHE A 416 -2.46 -14.42 1.36
N SER A 417 -3.64 -14.12 1.88
CA SER A 417 -4.85 -13.94 1.08
C SER A 417 -5.61 -12.66 1.42
N TRP A 418 -6.33 -12.13 0.42
CA TRP A 418 -7.17 -10.93 0.50
C TRP A 418 -8.45 -11.05 -0.31
N ASP A 419 -9.53 -10.49 0.21
CA ASP A 419 -10.74 -10.27 -0.58
C ASP A 419 -10.54 -9.15 -1.60
N VAL A 420 -10.91 -9.41 -2.84
CA VAL A 420 -10.85 -8.47 -3.95
C VAL A 420 -12.25 -7.92 -4.20
N TYR A 421 -12.36 -6.60 -4.34
CA TYR A 421 -13.62 -5.90 -4.62
C TYR A 421 -13.62 -5.20 -5.99
N ASP A 422 -12.43 -4.96 -6.56
CA ASP A 422 -12.26 -4.34 -7.86
C ASP A 422 -10.98 -4.85 -8.55
N LEU A 423 -11.08 -5.28 -9.81
CA LEU A 423 -9.93 -5.79 -10.58
C LEU A 423 -8.90 -4.72 -10.94
N CYS A 424 -9.31 -3.46 -10.96
CA CYS A 424 -8.43 -2.36 -11.34
C CYS A 424 -7.44 -2.00 -10.23
N THR A 425 -7.49 -2.71 -9.10
CA THR A 425 -6.59 -2.53 -7.96
C THR A 425 -5.21 -3.15 -8.22
N VAL A 426 -4.22 -2.69 -7.44
CA VAL A 426 -2.82 -3.10 -7.56
C VAL A 426 -2.33 -3.67 -6.24
N LEU A 427 -1.71 -4.86 -6.30
CA LEU A 427 -0.95 -5.44 -5.20
C LEU A 427 0.47 -4.84 -5.21
N THR A 428 0.91 -4.30 -4.08
CA THR A 428 2.27 -3.76 -3.92
C THR A 428 3.07 -4.60 -2.94
N ILE A 429 4.28 -5.02 -3.33
CA ILE A 429 5.22 -5.78 -2.51
C ILE A 429 6.55 -5.03 -2.45
N GLY A 430 7.07 -4.76 -1.26
CA GLY A 430 8.37 -4.14 -1.03
C GLY A 430 9.30 -5.07 -0.24
N VAL A 431 10.60 -5.00 -0.52
CA VAL A 431 11.65 -5.76 0.19
C VAL A 431 12.57 -4.77 0.89
N PHE A 432 12.89 -5.07 2.15
CA PHE A 432 13.64 -4.18 3.03
C PHE A 432 14.68 -4.97 3.83
N ASP A 433 15.74 -4.27 4.22
CA ASP A 433 16.70 -4.76 5.22
C ASP A 433 16.28 -4.29 6.63
N ASN A 434 16.35 -5.20 7.60
CA ASN A 434 15.91 -4.94 8.96
C ASN A 434 16.98 -4.16 9.75
N GLY A 435 16.73 -2.86 9.92
CA GLY A 435 17.62 -1.98 10.68
C GLY A 435 17.56 -2.16 12.21
N HIS A 436 16.53 -2.84 12.74
CA HIS A 436 16.38 -3.00 14.20
C HIS A 436 17.43 -3.91 14.83
N ILE A 437 17.99 -4.82 14.04
CA ILE A 437 18.94 -5.84 14.51
C ILE A 437 20.30 -5.21 14.84
N GLN A 438 20.64 -4.09 14.21
CA GLN A 438 21.88 -3.34 14.50
C GLN A 438 21.73 -2.29 15.59
N ALA A 439 20.50 -1.90 15.91
CA ALA A 439 20.27 -0.66 16.60
C ALA A 439 20.58 -0.74 18.10
N GLY A 440 20.67 -1.93 18.70
CA GLY A 440 20.89 -2.09 20.14
C GLY A 440 19.97 -1.14 20.94
N ASP A 441 20.55 -0.35 21.84
CA ASP A 441 19.85 0.68 22.64
C ASP A 441 19.32 1.88 21.81
N MET A 442 19.75 2.03 20.54
CA MET A 442 19.23 3.00 19.57
C MET A 442 18.09 2.44 18.70
N ALA A 443 17.39 1.39 19.14
CA ALA A 443 16.25 0.80 18.44
C ALA A 443 15.19 1.82 17.97
N GLY A 444 15.05 2.95 18.67
CA GLY A 444 14.19 4.08 18.30
C GLY A 444 14.58 4.79 16.99
N LYS A 445 15.85 4.75 16.56
CA LYS A 445 16.39 5.40 15.36
C LYS A 445 16.73 4.44 14.21
N ALA A 446 16.37 3.17 14.32
CA ALA A 446 16.60 2.18 13.27
C ALA A 446 15.97 2.62 11.94
N PHE A 447 16.79 2.76 10.90
CA PHE A 447 16.37 3.02 9.52
C PHE A 447 16.34 1.71 8.76
N HIS A 448 15.33 1.49 7.91
CA HIS A 448 15.18 0.26 7.12
C HIS A 448 15.54 0.52 5.64
N PRO A 449 16.76 0.17 5.19
CA PRO A 449 17.15 0.35 3.80
C PRO A 449 16.20 -0.38 2.85
N ARG A 450 15.74 0.33 1.82
CA ARG A 450 14.90 -0.23 0.75
C ARG A 450 15.75 -1.06 -0.21
N ILE A 451 15.32 -2.28 -0.50
CA ILE A 451 15.95 -3.18 -1.48
C ILE A 451 15.21 -3.10 -2.81
N GLY A 452 13.88 -3.02 -2.81
CA GLY A 452 13.11 -2.83 -4.05
C GLY A 452 11.61 -2.98 -3.86
N LYS A 453 10.85 -2.76 -4.93
CA LYS A 453 9.39 -2.83 -4.93
C LYS A 453 8.85 -3.40 -6.24
N VAL A 454 7.79 -4.19 -6.14
CA VAL A 454 7.07 -4.85 -7.23
C VAL A 454 5.59 -4.48 -7.14
N ARG A 455 4.97 -4.26 -8.29
CA ARG A 455 3.53 -3.99 -8.43
C ARG A 455 2.89 -4.94 -9.40
N ILE A 456 1.74 -5.49 -9.02
CA ILE A 456 0.98 -6.43 -9.84
C ILE A 456 -0.46 -5.95 -9.91
N ARG A 457 -0.90 -5.52 -11.10
CA ARG A 457 -2.30 -5.13 -11.34
C ARG A 457 -3.16 -6.37 -11.56
N LEU A 458 -4.25 -6.49 -10.80
CA LEU A 458 -5.09 -7.68 -10.80
C LEU A 458 -5.81 -7.91 -12.14
N SER A 459 -6.17 -6.86 -12.87
CA SER A 459 -6.80 -6.97 -14.20
C SER A 459 -5.93 -7.65 -15.26
N THR A 460 -4.61 -7.78 -15.01
CA THR A 460 -3.69 -8.49 -15.91
C THR A 460 -3.61 -10.00 -15.63
N LEU A 461 -4.21 -10.45 -14.52
CA LEU A 461 -4.20 -11.85 -14.10
C LEU A 461 -5.42 -12.60 -14.63
N GLU A 462 -5.19 -13.81 -15.16
CA GLU A 462 -6.24 -14.75 -15.51
C GLU A 462 -6.81 -15.41 -14.24
N SER A 463 -8.12 -15.71 -14.27
CA SER A 463 -8.77 -16.33 -13.11
C SER A 463 -8.26 -17.76 -12.92
N ASN A 464 -8.03 -18.15 -11.67
CA ASN A 464 -7.58 -19.48 -11.24
C ASN A 464 -6.23 -19.94 -11.82
N ARG A 465 -5.49 -19.04 -12.47
CA ARG A 465 -4.14 -19.33 -12.95
C ARG A 465 -3.11 -18.93 -11.89
N ILE A 466 -2.14 -19.81 -11.67
CA ILE A 466 -1.00 -19.54 -10.79
C ILE A 466 0.12 -18.93 -11.64
N TYR A 467 0.59 -17.76 -11.21
CA TYR A 467 1.69 -17.03 -11.82
C TYR A 467 2.93 -17.14 -10.93
N THR A 468 3.92 -17.94 -11.35
CA THR A 468 5.21 -18.11 -10.67
C THR A 468 6.32 -17.40 -11.45
N TYR A 469 6.82 -16.29 -10.91
CA TYR A 469 7.82 -15.47 -11.57
C TYR A 469 8.86 -14.92 -10.59
N SER A 470 10.08 -14.74 -11.10
CA SER A 470 11.17 -13.98 -10.48
C SER A 470 11.12 -12.54 -10.97
N TYR A 471 10.83 -11.61 -10.06
CA TYR A 471 10.71 -10.18 -10.31
C TYR A 471 12.00 -9.46 -9.92
N PRO A 472 12.61 -8.66 -10.80
CA PRO A 472 13.79 -7.89 -10.44
C PRO A 472 13.45 -6.80 -9.41
N LEU A 473 14.26 -6.72 -8.36
CA LEU A 473 14.20 -5.65 -7.36
C LEU A 473 15.07 -4.50 -7.85
N VAL A 474 14.45 -3.35 -8.09
CA VAL A 474 15.12 -2.20 -8.69
C VAL A 474 14.94 -0.97 -7.82
N VAL A 475 16.04 -0.27 -7.55
CA VAL A 475 16.06 0.97 -6.77
C VAL A 475 16.83 2.04 -7.52
N LEU A 476 16.31 3.26 -7.47
CA LEU A 476 17.00 4.45 -7.93
C LEU A 476 17.90 4.99 -6.81
N GLN A 477 19.19 5.13 -7.10
CA GLN A 477 20.21 5.73 -6.25
C GLN A 477 20.83 6.95 -6.95
N SER A 478 21.63 7.75 -6.25
CA SER A 478 22.33 8.91 -6.84
C SER A 478 23.30 8.52 -7.96
N SER A 479 23.81 7.28 -7.94
CA SER A 479 24.67 6.73 -9.00
C SER A 479 23.89 6.13 -10.18
N GLY A 480 22.57 6.30 -10.23
CA GLY A 480 21.67 5.71 -11.22
C GLY A 480 20.85 4.52 -10.71
N VAL A 481 20.25 3.78 -11.65
CA VAL A 481 19.43 2.60 -11.32
C VAL A 481 20.32 1.41 -11.04
N LYS A 482 20.01 0.71 -9.94
CA LYS A 482 20.72 -0.48 -9.52
C LYS A 482 19.76 -1.64 -9.38
N LYS A 483 20.11 -2.80 -9.95
CA LYS A 483 19.47 -4.07 -9.64
C LYS A 483 19.92 -4.54 -8.26
N MET A 484 18.98 -4.71 -7.34
CA MET A 484 19.21 -5.09 -5.94
C MET A 484 18.85 -6.56 -5.68
N GLY A 485 18.77 -7.38 -6.74
CA GLY A 485 18.41 -8.80 -6.69
C GLY A 485 17.09 -9.10 -7.40
N GLU A 486 16.54 -10.28 -7.13
CA GLU A 486 15.24 -10.72 -7.66
C GLU A 486 14.41 -11.38 -6.55
N ILE A 487 13.10 -11.14 -6.53
CA ILE A 487 12.13 -11.78 -5.62
C ILE A 487 11.25 -12.77 -6.39
N GLN A 488 11.14 -13.99 -5.88
CA GLN A 488 10.27 -15.02 -6.46
C GLN A 488 8.91 -15.00 -5.78
N LEU A 489 7.86 -14.82 -6.59
CA LEU A 489 6.48 -14.72 -6.12
C LEU A 489 5.60 -15.73 -6.87
N ALA A 490 4.64 -16.30 -6.14
CA ALA A 490 3.52 -17.06 -6.68
C ALA A 490 2.22 -16.29 -6.45
N VAL A 491 1.48 -15.94 -7.51
CA VAL A 491 0.24 -15.15 -7.38
C VAL A 491 -0.90 -15.90 -8.05
N ARG A 492 -2.03 -16.00 -7.34
CA ARG A 492 -3.28 -16.54 -7.88
C ARG A 492 -4.42 -15.57 -7.59
N PHE A 493 -5.27 -15.34 -8.58
CA PHE A 493 -6.51 -14.61 -8.41
C PHE A 493 -7.68 -15.52 -8.81
N SER A 494 -8.66 -15.69 -7.92
CA SER A 494 -9.82 -16.56 -8.12
C SER A 494 -11.09 -15.72 -8.10
N CYS A 495 -11.84 -15.69 -9.21
CA CYS A 495 -13.13 -15.00 -9.28
C CYS A 495 -14.24 -15.86 -8.68
N ALA A 496 -15.15 -15.24 -7.92
CA ALA A 496 -16.38 -15.89 -7.47
C ALA A 496 -17.41 -16.02 -8.61
N SER A 497 -17.54 -14.98 -9.44
CA SER A 497 -18.51 -14.91 -10.54
C SER A 497 -17.95 -14.11 -11.70
N LEU A 498 -17.95 -14.70 -12.90
CA LEU A 498 -17.51 -14.00 -14.12
C LEU A 498 -18.45 -12.84 -14.45
N PHE A 499 -19.76 -12.98 -14.20
CA PHE A 499 -20.73 -11.94 -14.51
C PHE A 499 -20.50 -10.68 -13.66
N ASP A 500 -20.36 -10.83 -12.34
CA ASP A 500 -20.12 -9.70 -11.43
C ASP A 500 -18.80 -8.99 -11.76
N THR A 501 -17.81 -9.80 -12.13
CA THR A 501 -16.49 -9.33 -12.59
C THR A 501 -16.59 -8.50 -13.88
N LEU A 502 -17.42 -8.91 -14.85
CA LEU A 502 -17.64 -8.16 -16.08
C LEU A 502 -18.49 -6.90 -15.84
N GLN A 503 -19.50 -6.99 -14.96
CA GLN A 503 -20.37 -5.87 -14.63
C GLN A 503 -19.57 -4.70 -14.01
N ASN A 504 -18.53 -4.99 -13.23
CA ASN A 504 -17.66 -3.97 -12.64
C ASN A 504 -17.07 -2.99 -13.68
N TYR A 505 -16.81 -3.42 -14.92
CA TYR A 505 -16.30 -2.52 -15.95
C TYR A 505 -17.27 -1.40 -16.35
N THR A 506 -18.57 -1.60 -16.13
CA THR A 506 -19.60 -0.61 -16.43
C THR A 506 -19.81 0.40 -15.29
N GLN A 507 -19.37 0.04 -14.08
CA GLN A 507 -19.64 0.78 -12.87
C GLN A 507 -18.55 1.84 -12.59
N PRO A 508 -18.90 2.95 -11.91
CA PRO A 508 -17.94 3.98 -11.53
C PRO A 508 -16.83 3.38 -10.66
N LEU A 509 -15.60 3.88 -10.89
CA LEU A 509 -14.38 3.45 -10.20
C LEU A 509 -14.36 3.89 -8.73
N LEU A 510 -14.72 5.15 -8.48
CA LEU A 510 -14.79 5.72 -7.14
C LEU A 510 -16.24 5.77 -6.62
N PRO A 511 -16.44 5.92 -5.30
CA PRO A 511 -17.75 6.16 -4.72
C PRO A 511 -18.43 7.41 -5.30
N LYS A 512 -19.77 7.41 -5.32
CA LYS A 512 -20.59 8.47 -5.92
C LYS A 512 -20.23 9.88 -5.43
N MET A 513 -19.83 10.01 -4.17
CA MET A 513 -19.52 11.30 -3.53
C MET A 513 -18.36 12.04 -4.22
N HIS A 514 -17.37 11.31 -4.76
CA HIS A 514 -16.25 11.87 -5.53
C HIS A 514 -16.67 12.56 -6.84
N TYR A 515 -17.84 12.23 -7.38
CA TYR A 515 -18.38 12.84 -8.59
C TYR A 515 -19.41 13.93 -8.31
N LEU A 516 -20.21 13.76 -7.25
CA LEU A 516 -21.25 14.72 -6.87
C LEU A 516 -20.68 15.97 -6.19
N ASN A 517 -19.62 15.80 -5.40
CA ASN A 517 -18.92 16.89 -4.74
C ASN A 517 -17.40 16.67 -4.88
N PRO A 518 -16.84 16.98 -6.07
CA PRO A 518 -15.45 16.67 -6.39
C PRO A 518 -14.49 17.52 -5.55
N LEU A 519 -13.43 16.89 -5.05
CA LEU A 519 -12.35 17.59 -4.37
C LEU A 519 -11.36 18.15 -5.40
N SER A 520 -10.79 19.32 -5.10
CA SER A 520 -9.72 19.87 -5.94
C SER A 520 -8.48 18.97 -5.88
N VAL A 521 -7.65 19.01 -6.93
CA VAL A 521 -6.39 18.23 -6.99
C VAL A 521 -5.48 18.54 -5.80
N TYR A 522 -5.42 19.81 -5.38
CA TYR A 522 -4.63 20.24 -4.22
C TYR A 522 -5.16 19.67 -2.90
N GLN A 523 -6.48 19.72 -2.70
CA GLN A 523 -7.11 19.13 -1.52
C GLN A 523 -6.88 17.62 -1.48
N LEU A 524 -7.04 16.93 -2.62
CA LEU A 524 -6.83 15.48 -2.70
C LEU A 524 -5.40 15.10 -2.34
N ASP A 525 -4.42 15.84 -2.84
CA ASP A 525 -3.02 15.57 -2.55
C ASP A 525 -2.68 15.86 -1.08
N SER A 526 -3.14 16.99 -0.54
CA SER A 526 -2.97 17.33 0.88
C SER A 526 -3.58 16.26 1.80
N LEU A 527 -4.83 15.85 1.51
CA LEU A 527 -5.53 14.81 2.28
C LEU A 527 -4.82 13.46 2.16
N ARG A 528 -4.26 13.12 1.00
CA ARG A 528 -3.48 11.89 0.82
C ARG A 528 -2.24 11.86 1.69
N HIS A 529 -1.52 12.98 1.80
CA HIS A 529 -0.37 13.09 2.70
C HIS A 529 -0.79 12.96 4.17
N GLN A 530 -1.92 13.56 4.57
CA GLN A 530 -2.47 13.39 5.92
C GLN A 530 -2.84 11.93 6.21
N ALA A 531 -3.49 11.25 5.25
CA ALA A 531 -3.86 9.84 5.35
C ALA A 531 -2.64 8.90 5.48
N ALA A 532 -1.62 9.11 4.65
CA ALA A 532 -0.36 8.37 4.71
C ALA A 532 0.35 8.58 6.06
N PHE A 533 0.38 9.83 6.54
CA PHE A 533 0.97 10.18 7.84
C PHE A 533 0.28 9.46 9.00
N ILE A 534 -1.05 9.52 9.08
CA ILE A 534 -1.82 8.83 10.14
C ILE A 534 -1.59 7.32 10.08
N THR A 535 -1.56 6.74 8.88
CA THR A 535 -1.28 5.31 8.68
C THR A 535 0.11 4.95 9.20
N SER A 536 1.13 5.75 8.88
CA SER A 536 2.51 5.56 9.38
C SER A 536 2.60 5.64 10.91
N LEU A 537 1.84 6.55 11.53
CA LEU A 537 1.82 6.72 12.98
C LEU A 537 1.17 5.51 13.67
N ARG A 538 0.10 4.95 13.10
CA ARG A 538 -0.58 3.77 13.65
C ARG A 538 0.27 2.50 13.48
N LEU A 539 0.85 2.29 12.30
CA LEU A 539 1.65 1.09 12.02
C LEU A 539 3.01 1.07 12.74
N SER A 540 3.57 2.24 13.09
CA SER A 540 4.82 2.33 13.86
C SER A 540 4.66 1.96 15.34
N ARG A 541 3.44 1.93 15.87
CA ARG A 541 3.13 1.48 17.25
C ARG A 541 2.94 -0.03 17.37
N ALA A 542 2.92 -0.77 16.26
CA ALA A 542 2.76 -2.21 16.27
C ALA A 542 4.09 -2.93 16.53
N GLU A 543 4.04 -4.18 16.98
CA GLU A 543 5.23 -5.02 17.19
C GLU A 543 5.22 -6.25 16.26
N PRO A 544 6.15 -6.40 15.30
CA PRO A 544 7.19 -5.44 14.92
C PRO A 544 6.65 -4.16 14.28
N PRO A 545 7.33 -3.00 14.41
CA PRO A 545 6.85 -1.74 13.86
C PRO A 545 7.10 -1.63 12.36
N LEU A 546 6.13 -1.08 11.63
CA LEU A 546 6.37 -0.56 10.27
C LEU A 546 6.58 0.95 10.37
N ARG A 547 7.83 1.36 10.18
CA ARG A 547 8.25 2.75 10.29
C ARG A 547 7.79 3.60 9.10
N LYS A 548 7.85 4.91 9.27
CA LYS A 548 7.38 5.89 8.30
C LYS A 548 8.03 5.72 6.93
N GLU A 549 9.33 5.48 6.87
CA GLU A 549 10.07 5.30 5.61
C GLU A 549 9.56 4.10 4.79
N ILE A 550 9.12 3.03 5.45
CA ILE A 550 8.55 1.84 4.80
C ILE A 550 7.17 2.19 4.24
N VAL A 551 6.32 2.81 5.07
CA VAL A 551 4.96 3.19 4.69
C VAL A 551 4.98 4.21 3.54
N ASP A 552 5.83 5.24 3.62
CA ASP A 552 5.98 6.27 2.60
C ASP A 552 6.47 5.67 1.26
N TYR A 553 7.38 4.69 1.32
CA TYR A 553 7.87 3.98 0.12
C TYR A 553 6.81 3.06 -0.49
N MET A 554 5.99 2.40 0.33
CA MET A 554 4.91 1.53 -0.14
C MET A 554 3.76 2.35 -0.77
N LEU A 555 3.42 3.51 -0.19
CA LEU A 555 2.33 4.39 -0.63
C LEU A 555 2.70 5.40 -1.73
N ASP A 556 3.98 5.52 -2.09
CA ASP A 556 4.50 6.54 -3.01
C ASP A 556 4.12 7.98 -2.63
N VAL A 557 4.29 8.36 -1.37
CA VAL A 557 3.95 9.71 -0.90
C VAL A 557 4.65 10.80 -1.74
N GLY A 558 5.90 10.56 -2.16
CA GLY A 558 6.69 11.45 -3.02
C GLY A 558 6.41 11.38 -4.54
N SER A 559 5.42 10.64 -5.03
CA SER A 559 5.20 10.49 -6.50
C SER A 559 4.93 11.78 -7.24
N ASN A 560 4.33 12.77 -6.56
CA ASN A 560 3.89 14.02 -7.18
C ASN A 560 4.99 15.08 -7.26
N MET A 561 6.18 14.77 -6.75
CA MET A 561 7.34 15.65 -6.91
C MET A 561 7.77 15.67 -8.37
N TRP A 562 8.02 16.87 -8.89
CA TRP A 562 8.50 17.07 -10.26
C TRP A 562 9.87 16.40 -10.45
N SER A 563 10.02 15.70 -11.56
CA SER A 563 11.27 15.07 -11.98
C SER A 563 11.37 15.15 -13.50
N ILE A 564 12.46 15.74 -13.99
CA ILE A 564 12.71 15.89 -15.43
C ILE A 564 12.70 14.54 -16.17
N ARG A 565 13.20 13.48 -15.53
CA ARG A 565 13.15 12.09 -16.03
C ARG A 565 11.71 11.65 -16.30
N ARG A 566 10.81 11.86 -15.34
CA ARG A 566 9.40 11.47 -15.49
C ARG A 566 8.68 12.31 -16.54
N ALA A 567 9.02 13.59 -16.68
CA ALA A 567 8.51 14.44 -17.75
C ALA A 567 8.95 13.94 -19.13
N LYS A 568 10.23 13.60 -19.31
CA LYS A 568 10.76 13.00 -20.54
C LYS A 568 10.09 11.65 -20.85
N ALA A 569 10.01 10.76 -19.88
CA ALA A 569 9.35 9.46 -20.06
C ALA A 569 7.85 9.60 -20.43
N ASN A 570 7.15 10.59 -19.87
CA ASN A 570 5.78 10.88 -20.28
C ASN A 570 5.70 11.46 -21.71
N TYR A 571 6.66 12.28 -22.13
CA TYR A 571 6.75 12.80 -23.49
C TYR A 571 6.99 11.67 -24.51
N ASP A 572 7.92 10.76 -24.23
CA ASP A 572 8.22 9.63 -25.12
C ASP A 572 7.04 8.65 -25.20
N ARG A 573 6.32 8.42 -24.10
CA ARG A 573 5.05 7.67 -24.12
C ARG A 573 4.03 8.28 -25.08
N ILE A 574 3.96 9.61 -25.17
CA ILE A 574 3.07 10.30 -26.12
C ILE A 574 3.57 10.11 -27.55
N LEU A 575 4.87 10.21 -27.81
CA LEU A 575 5.44 9.93 -29.13
C LEU A 575 5.19 8.48 -29.58
N ASP A 576 5.34 7.52 -28.66
CA ASP A 576 5.02 6.11 -28.89
C ASP A 576 3.55 5.91 -29.27
N LEU A 577 2.62 6.62 -28.62
CA LEU A 577 1.20 6.60 -28.98
C LEU A 577 0.96 7.17 -30.40
N LEU A 578 1.69 8.21 -30.78
CA LEU A 578 1.60 8.85 -32.09
C LEU A 578 2.35 8.09 -33.19
N SER A 579 3.24 7.14 -32.84
CA SER A 579 4.02 6.35 -33.81
C SER A 579 3.15 5.64 -34.85
N GLY A 580 1.97 5.15 -34.46
CA GLY A 580 1.00 4.55 -35.37
C GLY A 580 0.43 5.56 -36.38
N ILE A 581 0.18 6.80 -35.93
CA ILE A 581 -0.27 7.89 -36.81
C ILE A 581 0.86 8.29 -37.76
N PHE A 582 2.10 8.41 -37.26
CA PHE A 582 3.25 8.69 -38.12
C PHE A 582 3.50 7.58 -39.15
N ALA A 583 3.31 6.31 -38.78
CA ALA A 583 3.39 5.19 -39.71
C ALA A 583 2.28 5.25 -40.77
N LEU A 584 1.05 5.63 -40.40
CA LEU A 584 -0.05 5.85 -41.33
C LEU A 584 0.20 7.03 -42.27
N ILE A 585 0.71 8.15 -41.77
CA ILE A 585 1.10 9.31 -42.59
C ILE A 585 2.19 8.89 -43.58
N LYS A 586 3.23 8.19 -43.13
CA LYS A 586 4.31 7.70 -43.99
C LYS A 586 3.80 6.70 -45.03
N TRP A 587 2.91 5.79 -44.65
CA TRP A 587 2.27 4.85 -45.58
C TRP A 587 1.39 5.59 -46.60
N PHE A 588 0.63 6.59 -46.17
CA PHE A 588 -0.16 7.43 -47.07
C PHE A 588 0.74 8.24 -48.02
N GLU A 589 1.88 8.75 -47.56
CA GLU A 589 2.88 9.36 -48.42
C GLU A 589 3.48 8.38 -49.44
N GLN A 590 3.68 7.11 -49.06
CA GLN A 590 4.12 6.07 -50.00
C GLN A 590 3.07 5.81 -51.09
N ILE A 591 1.79 5.84 -50.74
CA ILE A 591 0.66 5.74 -51.69
C ILE A 591 0.60 6.99 -52.58
N ARG A 592 0.67 8.18 -52.00
CA ARG A 592 0.67 9.46 -52.74
C ARG A 592 1.82 9.52 -53.75
N ASN A 593 2.98 8.98 -53.38
CA ASN A 593 4.17 8.94 -54.22
C ASN A 593 4.21 7.70 -55.14
N TRP A 594 3.14 6.91 -55.23
CA TRP A 594 2.99 5.75 -56.11
C TRP A 594 4.12 4.71 -56.01
N LYS A 595 4.75 4.55 -54.84
CA LYS A 595 5.87 3.60 -54.66
C LYS A 595 5.46 2.14 -54.91
N SER A 596 4.18 1.82 -54.69
CA SER A 596 3.56 0.55 -55.08
C SER A 596 2.28 0.85 -55.87
N PRO A 597 2.32 0.73 -57.21
CA PRO A 597 1.16 1.01 -58.05
C PRO A 597 -0.06 0.15 -57.73
N ALA A 598 0.14 -1.15 -57.46
CA ALA A 598 -0.95 -2.07 -57.13
C ALA A 598 -1.66 -1.71 -55.81
N ALA A 599 -0.90 -1.38 -54.75
CA ALA A 599 -1.48 -0.97 -53.47
C ALA A 599 -2.21 0.38 -53.57
N THR A 600 -1.71 1.30 -54.40
CA THR A 600 -2.32 2.62 -54.64
C THR A 600 -3.64 2.49 -55.39
N MET A 601 -3.70 1.65 -56.43
CA MET A 601 -4.94 1.35 -57.15
C MET A 601 -5.98 0.66 -56.27
N ALA A 602 -5.56 -0.29 -55.42
CA ALA A 602 -6.44 -0.94 -54.46
C ALA A 602 -6.98 0.05 -53.40
N PHE A 603 -6.14 0.97 -52.91
CA PHE A 603 -6.56 2.01 -51.98
C PHE A 603 -7.57 2.98 -52.63
N TYR A 604 -7.32 3.39 -53.87
CA TYR A 604 -8.23 4.26 -54.62
C TYR A 604 -9.57 3.59 -54.88
N PHE A 605 -9.57 2.31 -55.26
CA PHE A 605 -10.79 1.51 -55.40
C PHE A 605 -11.57 1.41 -54.07
N LEU A 606 -10.88 1.11 -52.97
CA LEU A 606 -11.49 1.07 -51.64
C LEU A 606 -12.09 2.43 -51.25
N PHE A 607 -11.38 3.53 -51.55
CA PHE A 607 -11.85 4.89 -51.33
C PHE A 607 -13.13 5.19 -52.13
N LEU A 608 -13.19 4.82 -53.41
CA LEU A 608 -14.41 4.98 -54.21
C LEU A 608 -15.57 4.16 -53.62
N VAL A 609 -15.33 2.92 -53.19
CA VAL A 609 -16.37 2.09 -52.54
C VAL A 609 -16.90 2.74 -51.24
N VAL A 610 -16.02 3.34 -50.44
CA VAL A 610 -16.39 4.08 -49.21
C VAL A 610 -17.27 5.30 -49.53
N VAL A 611 -16.95 6.04 -50.59
CA VAL A 611 -17.69 7.24 -51.01
C VAL A 611 -19.05 6.88 -51.61
N PHE A 612 -19.11 5.87 -52.47
CA PHE A 612 -20.35 5.48 -53.16
C PHE A 612 -21.28 4.60 -52.30
N VAL A 613 -20.77 3.98 -51.23
CA VAL A 613 -21.56 3.14 -50.33
C VAL A 613 -21.38 3.57 -48.87
N PRO A 614 -21.80 4.80 -48.51
CA PRO A 614 -21.60 5.35 -47.17
C PRO A 614 -22.27 4.51 -46.07
N LYS A 615 -23.32 3.73 -46.43
CA LYS A 615 -24.02 2.80 -45.52
C LYS A 615 -23.09 1.73 -44.92
N LEU A 616 -22.06 1.31 -45.65
CA LEU A 616 -21.17 0.21 -45.23
C LEU A 616 -19.93 0.69 -44.47
N THR A 617 -19.62 1.99 -44.49
CA THR A 617 -18.37 2.56 -43.95
C THR A 617 -18.17 2.31 -42.45
N LEU A 618 -19.22 2.51 -41.67
CA LEU A 618 -19.17 2.31 -40.22
C LEU A 618 -19.10 0.82 -39.86
N SER A 619 -19.79 -0.03 -40.63
CA SER A 619 -19.77 -1.49 -40.44
C SER A 619 -18.40 -2.08 -40.79
N THR A 620 -17.80 -1.68 -41.92
CA THR A 620 -16.44 -2.12 -42.31
C THR A 620 -15.38 -1.65 -41.31
N PHE A 621 -15.52 -0.45 -40.73
CA PHE A 621 -14.65 0.02 -39.66
C PHE A 621 -14.69 -0.90 -38.41
N PHE A 622 -15.88 -1.23 -37.91
CA PHE A 622 -16.03 -2.13 -36.76
C PHE A 622 -15.57 -3.57 -37.06
N LEU A 623 -15.78 -4.05 -38.28
CA LEU A 623 -15.28 -5.36 -38.72
C LEU A 623 -13.74 -5.41 -38.73
N VAL A 624 -13.08 -4.36 -39.22
CA VAL A 624 -11.61 -4.27 -39.18
C VAL A 624 -11.11 -4.27 -37.74
N LEU A 625 -11.73 -3.52 -36.83
CA LEU A 625 -11.37 -3.54 -35.40
C LEU A 625 -11.55 -4.93 -34.78
N PHE A 626 -12.63 -5.64 -35.13
CA PHE A 626 -12.87 -7.02 -34.70
C PHE A 626 -11.78 -7.97 -35.21
N LEU A 627 -11.47 -7.95 -36.50
CA LEU A 627 -10.45 -8.80 -37.12
C LEU A 627 -9.04 -8.51 -36.57
N VAL A 628 -8.68 -7.24 -36.37
CA VAL A 628 -7.42 -6.84 -35.71
C VAL A 628 -7.38 -7.34 -34.27
N GLY A 629 -8.49 -7.23 -33.53
CA GLY A 629 -8.64 -7.77 -32.19
C GLY A 629 -8.40 -9.28 -32.13
N VAL A 630 -9.04 -10.05 -33.01
CA VAL A 630 -8.88 -11.51 -33.11
C VAL A 630 -7.46 -11.89 -33.52
N TRP A 631 -6.87 -11.23 -34.52
CA TRP A 631 -5.49 -11.47 -34.93
C TRP A 631 -4.53 -11.27 -33.75
N ARG A 632 -4.67 -10.17 -33.02
CA ARG A 632 -3.82 -9.88 -31.85
C ARG A 632 -4.03 -10.87 -30.69
N CYS A 633 -5.21 -11.47 -30.58
CA CYS A 633 -5.47 -12.54 -29.62
C CYS A 633 -4.58 -13.78 -29.88
N ILE A 634 -4.35 -14.11 -31.15
CA ILE A 634 -3.52 -15.26 -31.57
C ILE A 634 -2.04 -14.99 -31.27
N LYS A 635 -1.57 -13.75 -31.44
CA LYS A 635 -0.17 -13.34 -31.17
C LYS A 635 0.07 -12.85 -29.74
N ARG A 636 -0.80 -13.20 -28.80
CA ARG A 636 -0.81 -12.67 -27.43
C ARG A 636 0.45 -13.09 -26.63
N PRO A 637 1.21 -12.15 -26.07
CA PRO A 637 2.20 -12.46 -25.03
C PRO A 637 1.48 -12.85 -23.72
N ARG A 638 1.86 -13.98 -23.12
CA ARG A 638 1.19 -14.59 -21.95
C ARG A 638 1.84 -14.24 -20.60
N HIS A 639 2.64 -13.17 -20.55
CA HIS A 639 3.42 -12.78 -19.38
C HIS A 639 2.83 -11.55 -18.68
N PRO A 640 2.88 -11.46 -17.34
CA PRO A 640 2.47 -10.27 -16.61
C PRO A 640 3.40 -9.08 -16.94
N PRO A 641 2.91 -7.82 -16.79
CA PRO A 641 3.70 -6.64 -17.08
C PRO A 641 4.96 -6.61 -16.19
N HIS A 642 6.11 -6.31 -16.79
CA HIS A 642 7.39 -6.21 -16.10
C HIS A 642 7.95 -4.80 -16.22
N LEU A 643 8.88 -4.49 -15.31
CA LEU A 643 9.56 -3.20 -15.24
C LEU A 643 10.37 -2.95 -16.52
N ASP A 644 10.08 -1.85 -17.22
CA ASP A 644 10.81 -1.46 -18.44
C ASP A 644 11.70 -0.24 -18.16
N ALA A 645 12.98 -0.51 -17.95
CA ALA A 645 13.99 0.53 -17.69
C ALA A 645 14.23 1.42 -18.93
N LYS A 646 14.00 0.92 -20.15
CA LYS A 646 14.15 1.70 -21.40
C LYS A 646 13.04 2.73 -21.54
N LEU A 647 11.80 2.35 -21.21
CA LEU A 647 10.66 3.27 -21.18
C LEU A 647 10.86 4.41 -20.16
N SER A 648 11.71 4.20 -19.15
CA SER A 648 12.00 5.16 -18.08
C SER A 648 13.29 5.98 -18.31
N HIS A 649 13.95 5.86 -19.47
CA HIS A 649 15.16 6.60 -19.88
C HIS A 649 16.36 6.53 -18.91
N VAL A 650 16.48 5.41 -18.21
CA VAL A 650 17.49 5.18 -17.16
C VAL A 650 18.92 5.16 -17.70
N ASP A 651 19.12 4.73 -18.95
CA ASP A 651 20.46 4.55 -19.54
C ASP A 651 21.05 5.83 -20.16
N THR A 652 20.37 6.99 -20.06
CA THR A 652 20.72 8.23 -20.78
C THR A 652 20.90 9.47 -19.90
N THR A 653 20.91 9.32 -18.57
CA THR A 653 20.99 10.45 -17.62
C THR A 653 22.43 10.83 -17.26
N ASN A 654 22.75 12.12 -17.27
CA ASN A 654 24.07 12.67 -16.90
C ASN A 654 24.21 12.83 -15.37
N GLU A 655 25.45 12.78 -14.84
CA GLU A 655 25.74 12.90 -13.39
C GLU A 655 25.31 14.25 -12.78
N GLU A 656 25.26 15.33 -13.58
CA GLU A 656 24.78 16.65 -13.14
C GLU A 656 23.25 16.73 -12.99
N GLU A 657 22.49 15.90 -13.73
CA GLU A 657 21.02 15.86 -13.66
C GLU A 657 20.53 15.09 -12.42
N LEU A 658 21.37 14.19 -11.88
CA LEU A 658 21.12 13.47 -10.62
C LEU A 658 21.35 14.38 -9.40
N ASP A 659 22.29 15.33 -9.46
CA ASP A 659 22.59 16.26 -8.35
C ASP A 659 21.43 17.24 -8.07
N GLU A 660 20.67 17.65 -9.10
CA GLU A 660 19.46 18.47 -8.93
C GLU A 660 18.28 17.74 -8.24
N GLU A 661 18.32 16.40 -8.20
CA GLU A 661 17.28 15.55 -7.60
C GLU A 661 17.53 15.31 -6.09
N PHE A 662 18.79 15.38 -5.64
CA PHE A 662 19.18 15.03 -4.26
C PHE A 662 19.51 16.23 -3.37
N ASP A 663 19.16 17.46 -3.77
CA ASP A 663 19.31 18.64 -2.91
C ASP A 663 18.37 18.53 -1.68
N PRO A 664 18.91 18.37 -0.46
CA PRO A 664 18.09 18.24 0.74
C PRO A 664 17.38 19.56 1.05
N LEU A 665 16.18 19.50 1.62
CA LEU A 665 15.55 20.69 2.19
C LEU A 665 16.21 21.00 3.54
N PRO A 666 16.92 22.15 3.69
CA PRO A 666 17.10 23.26 2.74
C PRO A 666 18.41 23.23 1.89
N SER A 667 18.29 23.77 0.66
CA SER A 667 19.35 23.89 -0.36
C SER A 667 20.60 24.66 0.08
N LYS A 668 21.77 24.28 -0.46
CA LYS A 668 23.10 24.86 -0.13
C LYS A 668 23.50 26.14 -0.89
N LYS A 669 22.73 26.63 -1.88
CA LYS A 669 23.08 27.86 -2.65
C LYS A 669 22.38 29.11 -2.11
N THR A 670 23.09 30.24 -2.06
CA THR A 670 22.61 31.51 -1.49
C THR A 670 21.88 32.41 -2.49
N GLY A 671 20.78 32.97 -1.99
CA GLY A 671 19.88 33.92 -2.62
C GLY A 671 18.42 33.62 -2.23
N GLU A 672 17.62 34.63 -1.85
CA GLU A 672 16.21 34.41 -1.45
C GLU A 672 15.22 34.49 -2.63
N VAL A 673 15.57 35.24 -3.68
CA VAL A 673 14.67 35.51 -4.81
C VAL A 673 14.74 34.41 -5.88
N LEU A 674 15.93 33.82 -6.09
CA LEU A 674 16.12 32.74 -7.06
C LEU A 674 15.48 31.43 -6.58
N LYS A 675 15.55 31.17 -5.27
CA LYS A 675 14.88 30.07 -4.57
C LYS A 675 13.35 30.12 -4.76
N ARG A 676 12.71 31.26 -4.46
CA ARG A 676 11.25 31.43 -4.65
C ARG A 676 10.81 31.33 -6.11
N ARG A 677 11.64 31.73 -7.07
CA ARG A 677 11.33 31.67 -8.52
C ARG A 677 11.50 30.27 -9.09
N TYR A 678 12.56 29.56 -8.72
CA TYR A 678 12.80 28.17 -9.11
C TYR A 678 11.78 27.21 -8.47
N ASP A 679 11.42 27.40 -7.19
CA ASP A 679 10.38 26.59 -6.52
C ASP A 679 9.00 26.76 -7.17
N ARG A 680 8.67 27.98 -7.61
CA ARG A 680 7.41 28.27 -8.31
C ARG A 680 7.40 27.67 -9.72
N LEU A 681 8.53 27.70 -10.44
CA LEU A 681 8.70 27.06 -11.75
C LEU A 681 8.65 25.53 -11.65
N ARG A 682 9.29 24.93 -10.64
CA ARG A 682 9.25 23.47 -10.36
C ARG A 682 7.83 23.00 -10.00
N GLY A 683 7.06 23.83 -9.29
CA GLY A 683 5.64 23.58 -9.02
C GLY A 683 4.75 23.66 -10.27
N ILE A 684 5.03 24.58 -11.20
CA ILE A 684 4.28 24.71 -12.47
C ILE A 684 4.69 23.59 -13.46
N ALA A 685 5.98 23.26 -13.53
CA ALA A 685 6.50 22.16 -14.34
C ALA A 685 6.00 20.79 -13.83
N GLY A 686 5.87 20.61 -12.51
CA GLY A 686 5.18 19.45 -11.90
C GLY A 686 3.74 19.31 -12.38
N ARG A 687 3.00 20.43 -12.47
CA ARG A 687 1.61 20.43 -12.97
C ARG A 687 1.54 20.05 -14.45
N MET A 688 2.43 20.60 -15.29
CA MET A 688 2.52 20.18 -16.70
C MET A 688 2.87 18.69 -16.82
N GLN A 689 3.82 18.19 -16.04
CA GLN A 689 4.20 16.78 -16.04
C GLN A 689 3.02 15.85 -15.68
N VAL A 690 2.19 16.24 -14.71
CA VAL A 690 0.97 15.48 -14.35
C VAL A 690 -0.02 15.49 -15.52
N VAL A 691 -0.25 16.65 -16.15
CA VAL A 691 -1.17 16.76 -17.31
C VAL A 691 -0.66 15.95 -18.52
N LEU A 692 0.64 16.01 -18.84
CA LEU A 692 1.24 15.18 -19.88
C LEU A 692 1.12 13.68 -19.54
N GLY A 693 1.40 13.32 -18.28
CA GLY A 693 1.23 11.95 -17.80
C GLY A 693 -0.21 11.45 -17.89
N ASP A 694 -1.19 12.30 -17.59
CA ASP A 694 -2.61 12.00 -17.72
C ASP A 694 -2.99 11.80 -19.19
N PHE A 695 -2.52 12.67 -20.09
CA PHE A 695 -2.76 12.53 -21.53
C PHE A 695 -2.19 11.22 -22.08
N ALA A 696 -0.94 10.91 -21.73
CA ALA A 696 -0.31 9.63 -22.08
C ALA A 696 -1.12 8.43 -21.55
N THR A 697 -1.56 8.51 -20.29
CA THR A 697 -2.35 7.45 -19.64
C THR A 697 -3.69 7.24 -20.33
N GLN A 698 -4.39 8.31 -20.74
CA GLN A 698 -5.66 8.18 -21.49
C GLN A 698 -5.44 7.57 -22.87
N GLY A 699 -4.40 8.00 -23.61
CA GLY A 699 -4.07 7.43 -24.91
C GLY A 699 -3.71 5.95 -24.84
N GLU A 700 -2.91 5.55 -23.84
CA GLU A 700 -2.55 4.15 -23.61
C GLU A 700 -3.75 3.29 -23.23
N ARG A 701 -4.70 3.83 -22.45
CA ARG A 701 -5.97 3.14 -22.16
C ARG A 701 -6.76 2.88 -23.43
N VAL A 702 -6.82 3.83 -24.35
CA VAL A 702 -7.48 3.61 -25.67
C VAL A 702 -6.72 2.55 -26.48
N GLN A 703 -5.39 2.61 -26.54
CA GLN A 703 -4.60 1.57 -27.22
C GLN A 703 -4.80 0.20 -26.56
N SER A 704 -5.03 0.17 -25.24
CA SER A 704 -5.15 -1.06 -24.49
C SER A 704 -6.40 -1.87 -24.87
N LEU A 705 -7.44 -1.22 -25.42
CA LEU A 705 -8.66 -1.84 -25.94
C LEU A 705 -8.36 -3.03 -26.86
N LEU A 706 -7.33 -2.91 -27.69
CA LEU A 706 -6.90 -3.92 -28.67
C LEU A 706 -5.54 -4.55 -28.31
N SER A 707 -5.02 -4.32 -27.10
CA SER A 707 -3.72 -4.84 -26.68
C SER A 707 -3.81 -6.19 -25.94
N TRP A 708 -5.01 -6.60 -25.52
CA TRP A 708 -5.25 -7.81 -24.70
C TRP A 708 -4.48 -7.85 -23.36
N ARG A 709 -4.00 -6.70 -22.88
CA ARG A 709 -3.38 -6.56 -21.53
C ARG A 709 -4.35 -6.88 -20.41
N ASP A 710 -5.60 -6.49 -20.60
CA ASP A 710 -6.74 -6.94 -19.81
C ASP A 710 -7.58 -7.85 -20.70
N PRO A 711 -7.47 -9.19 -20.55
CA PRO A 711 -8.16 -10.13 -21.43
C PRO A 711 -9.68 -9.98 -21.38
N ARG A 712 -10.23 -9.58 -20.22
CA ARG A 712 -11.68 -9.48 -19.99
C ARG A 712 -12.21 -8.23 -20.65
N ALA A 713 -11.54 -7.09 -20.44
CA ALA A 713 -11.92 -5.84 -21.07
C ALA A 713 -11.79 -5.91 -22.60
N THR A 714 -10.68 -6.41 -23.13
CA THR A 714 -10.54 -6.55 -24.59
C THR A 714 -11.60 -7.48 -25.17
N MET A 715 -11.96 -8.58 -24.49
CA MET A 715 -13.05 -9.46 -24.93
C MET A 715 -14.39 -8.71 -24.99
N ILE A 716 -14.76 -7.96 -23.94
CA ILE A 716 -15.97 -7.10 -23.94
C ILE A 716 -15.94 -6.15 -25.15
N PHE A 717 -14.80 -5.51 -25.41
CA PHE A 717 -14.66 -4.55 -26.51
C PHE A 717 -14.76 -5.22 -27.89
N VAL A 718 -14.15 -6.40 -28.09
CA VAL A 718 -14.22 -7.14 -29.35
C VAL A 718 -15.65 -7.64 -29.61
N CYS A 719 -16.35 -8.14 -28.59
CA CYS A 719 -17.77 -8.49 -28.69
C CYS A 719 -18.63 -7.25 -29.01
N PHE A 720 -18.35 -6.11 -28.37
CA PHE A 720 -19.01 -4.85 -28.69
C PHE A 720 -18.78 -4.44 -30.15
N CYS A 721 -17.55 -4.54 -30.68
CA CYS A 721 -17.26 -4.27 -32.09
C CYS A 721 -18.05 -5.18 -33.04
N LEU A 722 -18.22 -6.46 -32.70
CA LEU A 722 -19.03 -7.40 -33.50
C LEU A 722 -20.51 -7.01 -33.51
N VAL A 723 -21.08 -6.69 -32.34
CA VAL A 723 -22.48 -6.24 -32.23
C VAL A 723 -22.67 -4.90 -32.93
N ALA A 724 -21.75 -3.95 -32.75
CA ALA A 724 -21.79 -2.66 -33.42
C ALA A 724 -21.69 -2.80 -34.94
N CYS A 725 -20.86 -3.72 -35.45
CA CYS A 725 -20.79 -4.07 -36.87
C CYS A 725 -22.15 -4.49 -37.42
N PHE A 726 -22.87 -5.37 -36.72
CA PHE A 726 -24.21 -5.82 -37.12
C PHE A 726 -25.26 -4.70 -37.03
N VAL A 727 -25.28 -3.95 -35.91
CA VAL A 727 -26.25 -2.86 -35.71
C VAL A 727 -26.08 -1.76 -36.76
N THR A 728 -24.84 -1.38 -37.07
CA THR A 728 -24.54 -0.34 -38.06
C THR A 728 -24.69 -0.81 -39.50
N TYR A 729 -24.63 -2.11 -39.74
CA TYR A 729 -25.01 -2.71 -41.04
C TYR A 729 -26.52 -2.58 -41.29
N VAL A 730 -27.34 -2.86 -40.27
CA VAL A 730 -28.81 -2.83 -40.37
C VAL A 730 -29.35 -1.39 -40.27
N THR A 731 -28.72 -0.53 -39.48
CA THR A 731 -29.21 0.82 -39.17
C THR A 731 -28.54 1.88 -40.03
N PRO A 732 -29.28 2.68 -40.82
CA PRO A 732 -28.70 3.79 -41.56
C PRO A 732 -27.99 4.81 -40.66
N PHE A 733 -26.82 5.28 -41.10
CA PHE A 733 -25.97 6.24 -40.36
C PHE A 733 -26.72 7.47 -39.81
N ARG A 734 -27.70 7.99 -40.56
CA ARG A 734 -28.53 9.13 -40.14
C ARG A 734 -29.22 8.93 -38.78
N TYR A 735 -29.70 7.71 -38.49
CA TYR A 735 -30.38 7.44 -37.22
C TYR A 735 -29.38 7.36 -36.06
N VAL A 736 -28.19 6.80 -36.31
CA VAL A 736 -27.10 6.79 -35.33
C VAL A 736 -26.70 8.23 -34.97
N LEU A 737 -26.58 9.12 -35.97
CA LEU A 737 -26.23 10.52 -35.76
C LEU A 737 -27.32 11.27 -34.97
N ILE A 738 -28.60 11.08 -35.33
CA ILE A 738 -29.73 11.67 -34.61
C ILE A 738 -29.77 11.19 -33.15
N LEU A 739 -29.63 9.89 -32.90
CA LEU A 739 -29.60 9.32 -31.54
C LEU A 739 -28.39 9.83 -30.74
N SER A 740 -27.21 9.93 -31.36
CA SER A 740 -26.03 10.47 -30.67
C SER A 740 -26.19 11.95 -30.34
N MET A 741 -26.73 12.74 -31.27
CA MET A 741 -26.87 14.18 -31.09
C MET A 741 -27.96 14.50 -30.08
N THR A 742 -29.08 13.79 -30.11
CA THR A 742 -30.13 13.90 -29.08
C THR A 742 -29.63 13.49 -27.70
N TYR A 743 -28.81 12.43 -27.60
CA TYR A 743 -28.18 12.04 -26.34
C TYR A 743 -27.21 13.10 -25.81
N VAL A 744 -26.37 13.71 -26.66
CA VAL A 744 -25.43 14.76 -26.27
C VAL A 744 -26.15 16.06 -25.89
N LEU A 745 -27.16 16.46 -26.66
CA LEU A 745 -27.96 17.66 -26.43
C LEU A 745 -29.03 17.50 -25.35
N ARG A 746 -29.16 16.32 -24.72
CA ARG A 746 -30.16 16.07 -23.69
C ARG A 746 -30.12 17.14 -22.59
N HIS A 747 -31.30 17.50 -22.09
CA HIS A 747 -31.46 18.53 -21.07
C HIS A 747 -30.60 18.20 -19.81
N PRO A 748 -29.97 19.19 -19.16
CA PRO A 748 -29.10 18.97 -17.99
C PRO A 748 -29.73 18.14 -16.87
N ARG A 749 -31.05 18.19 -16.68
CA ARG A 749 -31.77 17.31 -15.71
C ARG A 749 -31.65 15.81 -16.00
N PHE A 750 -31.45 15.43 -17.27
CA PHE A 750 -31.19 14.04 -17.69
C PHE A 750 -29.68 13.75 -17.85
N ARG A 751 -28.82 14.75 -17.59
CA ARG A 751 -27.37 14.53 -17.50
C ARG A 751 -27.07 14.09 -16.07
N VAL A 752 -26.98 12.79 -15.91
CA VAL A 752 -26.50 12.18 -14.67
C VAL A 752 -25.07 12.67 -14.43
N GLY A 753 -24.76 13.20 -13.24
CA GLY A 753 -23.42 13.68 -12.85
C GLY A 753 -22.36 12.57 -12.71
N PHE A 754 -22.63 11.37 -13.23
CA PHE A 754 -21.72 10.24 -13.19
C PHE A 754 -20.99 10.07 -14.52
N PRO A 755 -19.75 9.57 -14.50
CA PRO A 755 -19.04 9.19 -15.72
C PRO A 755 -19.86 8.18 -16.55
N SER A 756 -19.82 8.35 -17.87
CA SER A 756 -20.50 7.43 -18.79
C SER A 756 -19.93 6.02 -18.69
N VAL A 757 -20.70 5.01 -19.12
CA VAL A 757 -20.25 3.60 -19.15
C VAL A 757 -18.93 3.47 -19.92
N VAL A 758 -18.80 4.15 -21.06
CA VAL A 758 -17.57 4.16 -21.87
C VAL A 758 -16.40 4.79 -21.10
N GLN A 759 -16.65 5.88 -20.38
CA GLN A 759 -15.61 6.53 -19.58
C GLN A 759 -15.18 5.68 -18.38
N ASN A 760 -16.12 4.97 -17.74
CA ASN A 760 -15.81 4.01 -16.67
C ASN A 760 -14.98 2.85 -17.20
N PHE A 761 -15.38 2.29 -18.34
CA PHE A 761 -14.67 1.22 -19.01
C PHE A 761 -13.22 1.62 -19.33
N LEU A 762 -13.02 2.79 -19.95
CA LEU A 762 -11.67 3.28 -20.30
C LEU A 762 -10.81 3.58 -19.07
N ARG A 763 -11.37 4.16 -18.01
CA ARG A 763 -10.63 4.47 -16.77
C ARG A 763 -10.11 3.22 -16.06
N ARG A 764 -10.74 2.08 -16.29
CA ARG A 764 -10.43 0.78 -15.69
C ARG A 764 -9.33 0.01 -16.42
N LEU A 765 -9.01 0.43 -17.65
CA LEU A 765 -8.00 -0.21 -18.46
C LEU A 765 -6.57 0.07 -17.96
N PRO A 766 -5.65 -0.90 -18.13
CA PRO A 766 -4.26 -0.77 -17.71
C PRO A 766 -3.49 0.24 -18.59
N ALA A 767 -2.60 1.00 -17.96
CA ALA A 767 -1.68 1.94 -18.62
C ALA A 767 -0.23 1.54 -18.34
N ARG A 768 0.73 2.03 -19.16
CA ARG A 768 2.17 1.77 -18.96
C ARG A 768 2.76 2.53 -17.77
N THR A 769 2.00 3.41 -17.12
CA THR A 769 2.38 3.99 -15.82
C THR A 769 2.77 2.92 -14.81
N ASP A 770 2.13 1.76 -14.86
CA ASP A 770 2.37 0.66 -13.91
C ASP A 770 3.76 0.03 -14.02
N SER A 771 4.42 0.24 -15.16
CA SER A 771 5.78 -0.21 -15.44
C SER A 771 6.85 0.88 -15.20
N MET A 772 6.46 2.07 -14.70
CA MET A 772 7.38 3.17 -14.41
C MET A 772 7.89 3.12 -12.96
N LEU A 773 9.12 3.58 -12.77
CA LEU A 773 9.82 3.64 -11.48
C LEU A 773 9.68 5.00 -10.77
#